data_AF-A9KW68-F1
#
_entry.id   AF-A9KW68-F1
#
_cell.length_a   1.000
_cell.length_b   1.000
_cell.length_c   1.000
_cell.angle_alpha   90.00
_cell.angle_beta   90.00
_cell.angle_gamma   90.00
#
_symmetry.space_group_name_H-M   'P 1'
#
loop_
_entity.id
_entity.type
_entity.pdbx_description
1 polymer ?
#
loop_
_entity_poly.entity_id
_entity_poly.type
_entity_poly.pdbx_seq_one_letter_code
_entity_poly.pdbx_strand_id
1 'polypeptide(L)'
;MLQSSERELEQSLDVVALTQFANVLLLSTSAGESKRLIDPILEQLCQITAVKLHPEYFLDTEASITPFGKAVSLTTAAQCAEDPERGRVFIQGIYQAIQDKLALNPQRPIQILYAGTGPFAWLLLPLLPLFSASQIQVTLLDIHPASLDKVTKLIEYFDLADRVAMYVCADATVWQPEAAVKFDMIVSETMKHLLQQEPQVQIFSHLLAYLADGGVLIPQNIELDAWLECRTVQDFVETHYLGPLFALNLQTARLLADGDRSFLAGTLLLPDFSPSAVTLKFTTSIQVYGHSTLSENQSQLTLPRYRREHWLKPLSCLAFRYEQGAHPDFVFDVIEQKPVLVSSDDLSCLGIYHLQRLWQKIQLRKRGESYTELANEWHLDKTLLDLCGIGLEPGLRALYQNDHQSAFVAFIQQIAKLTAADIAGINQQLSAISHGLTSSVTMPEVDDLNSIEVEDSNPAAVLSESQLNFWRSEGYLVIPHVLTAEQCAATRDFIWQQLGANERDPITWYQAHAFMQKIMLQLFRHPQLDANRQVPKIRQVFEQLWQRTDLVMTTDRVSFNPPETPTWHFPGPDMHWDMPLRLPVEFGTQGLIYLTDTIAEQGAFCCVPGFHLKIEEWLLEQNKKQNKTDIELHQQDWSKWPIRPLAANAGDLIIWHHALPHGASPNRAKLPRMVQYINFYPMAC
;
A
#
# COMPACT_ATOMS: atom_id res chain seq x y z
N MET A 1 -2.02 -61.90 50.52
CA MET A 1 -0.63 -61.60 50.95
C MET A 1 0.34 -61.61 49.77
N LEU A 2 0.49 -62.69 49.00
CA LEU A 2 1.38 -62.68 47.81
C LEU A 2 0.93 -61.68 46.72
N GLN A 3 -0.36 -61.67 46.37
CA GLN A 3 -0.92 -60.69 45.41
C GLN A 3 -0.91 -59.24 45.90
N SER A 4 -0.84 -58.98 47.22
CA SER A 4 -0.76 -57.61 47.75
C SER A 4 0.67 -57.10 47.72
N SER A 5 1.67 -57.94 48.03
CA SER A 5 3.08 -57.52 47.95
C SER A 5 3.59 -57.38 46.52
N GLU A 6 3.08 -58.16 45.57
CA GLU A 6 3.41 -58.00 44.14
C GLU A 6 2.88 -56.67 43.59
N ARG A 7 1.63 -56.30 43.96
CA ARG A 7 0.99 -55.05 43.53
C ARG A 7 1.66 -53.81 44.15
N GLU A 8 2.08 -53.88 45.40
CA GLU A 8 2.87 -52.83 46.06
C GLU A 8 4.26 -52.65 45.40
N LEU A 9 4.89 -53.74 44.95
CA LEU A 9 6.17 -53.70 44.25
C LEU A 9 6.04 -53.08 42.84
N GLU A 10 4.99 -53.45 42.08
CA GLU A 10 4.69 -52.87 40.77
C GLU A 10 4.39 -51.36 40.88
N GLN A 11 3.59 -50.94 41.85
CA GLN A 11 3.31 -49.52 42.09
C GLN A 11 4.58 -48.73 42.43
N SER A 12 5.47 -49.31 43.24
CA SER A 12 6.76 -48.70 43.57
C SER A 12 7.65 -48.51 42.33
N LEU A 13 7.67 -49.49 41.41
CA LEU A 13 8.40 -49.39 40.14
C LEU A 13 7.80 -48.34 39.19
N ASP A 14 6.48 -48.22 39.15
CA ASP A 14 5.78 -47.24 38.31
C ASP A 14 6.03 -45.79 38.78
N VAL A 15 6.12 -45.55 40.09
CA VAL A 15 6.52 -44.24 40.63
C VAL A 15 7.94 -43.88 40.20
N VAL A 16 8.86 -44.85 40.24
CA VAL A 16 10.24 -44.68 39.77
C VAL A 16 10.27 -44.38 38.27
N ALA A 17 9.46 -45.07 37.47
CA ALA A 17 9.34 -44.83 36.04
C ALA A 17 8.81 -43.42 35.72
N LEU A 18 7.77 -42.97 36.43
CA LEU A 18 7.23 -41.61 36.30
C LEU A 18 8.26 -40.54 36.70
N THR A 19 9.01 -40.78 37.78
CA THR A 19 10.09 -39.92 38.24
C THR A 19 11.23 -39.84 37.22
N GLN A 20 11.63 -40.98 36.64
CA GLN A 20 12.65 -41.03 35.62
C GLN A 20 12.19 -40.32 34.34
N PHE A 21 10.95 -40.56 33.90
CA PHE A 21 10.34 -39.85 32.78
C PHE A 21 10.42 -38.34 32.97
N ALA A 22 9.99 -37.83 34.12
CA ALA A 22 10.01 -36.40 34.40
C ALA A 22 11.43 -35.83 34.31
N ASN A 23 12.41 -36.46 34.98
CA ASN A 23 13.80 -36.01 34.93
C ASN A 23 14.39 -36.00 33.51
N VAL A 24 14.07 -37.00 32.68
CA VAL A 24 14.57 -37.05 31.30
C VAL A 24 13.83 -36.05 30.41
N LEU A 25 12.51 -35.87 30.59
CA LEU A 25 11.73 -34.89 29.85
C LEU A 25 12.20 -33.46 30.15
N LEU A 26 12.57 -33.17 31.40
CA LEU A 26 13.13 -31.86 31.80
C LEU A 26 14.44 -31.52 31.07
N LEU A 27 15.16 -32.53 30.58
CA LEU A 27 16.40 -32.36 29.81
C LEU A 27 16.19 -32.45 28.29
N SER A 28 14.99 -32.80 27.83
CA SER A 28 14.70 -32.96 26.41
C SER A 28 14.70 -31.62 25.68
N THR A 29 15.26 -31.62 24.46
CA THR A 29 15.46 -30.41 23.65
C THR A 29 14.62 -30.35 22.39
N SER A 30 13.89 -31.42 22.06
CA SER A 30 13.08 -31.50 20.84
C SER A 30 11.80 -32.30 21.01
N ALA A 31 10.80 -31.97 20.19
CA ALA A 31 9.54 -32.69 20.09
C ALA A 31 9.73 -34.18 19.79
N GLY A 32 10.71 -34.53 18.95
CA GLY A 32 10.98 -35.92 18.57
C GLY A 32 11.51 -36.78 19.72
N GLU A 33 12.39 -36.23 20.55
CA GLU A 33 12.83 -36.87 21.80
C GLU A 33 11.68 -37.01 22.78
N SER A 34 10.97 -35.90 23.03
CA SER A 34 9.86 -35.89 23.98
C SER A 34 8.74 -36.82 23.58
N LYS A 35 8.43 -36.98 22.29
CA LYS A 35 7.45 -37.97 21.83
C LYS A 35 7.80 -39.38 22.28
N ARG A 36 9.07 -39.80 22.16
CA ARG A 36 9.51 -41.14 22.57
C ARG A 36 9.39 -41.37 24.08
N LEU A 37 9.47 -40.28 24.86
CA LEU A 37 9.32 -40.32 26.31
C LEU A 37 7.83 -40.29 26.73
N ILE A 38 7.01 -39.50 26.02
CA ILE A 38 5.61 -39.25 26.33
C ILE A 38 4.74 -40.45 25.97
N ASP A 39 4.92 -41.03 24.77
CA ASP A 39 4.03 -42.09 24.26
C ASP A 39 3.88 -43.27 25.25
N PRO A 40 4.95 -43.84 25.84
CA PRO A 40 4.83 -44.95 26.79
C PRO A 40 4.11 -44.57 28.09
N ILE A 41 4.40 -43.38 28.64
CA ILE A 41 3.77 -42.90 29.87
C ILE A 41 2.29 -42.61 29.62
N LEU A 42 1.96 -41.97 28.50
CA LEU A 42 0.58 -41.70 28.12
C LEU A 42 -0.22 -42.98 27.95
N GLU A 43 0.36 -44.01 27.31
CA GLU A 43 -0.27 -45.32 27.19
C GLU A 43 -0.52 -45.95 28.57
N GLN A 44 0.46 -45.90 29.48
CA GLN A 44 0.31 -46.38 30.85
C GLN A 44 -0.79 -45.63 31.62
N LEU A 45 -0.84 -44.30 31.53
CA LEU A 45 -1.89 -43.49 32.16
C LEU A 45 -3.27 -43.86 31.61
N CYS A 46 -3.39 -44.07 30.30
CA CYS A 46 -4.63 -44.52 29.67
C CYS A 46 -5.05 -45.90 30.18
N GLN A 47 -4.12 -46.84 30.32
CA GLN A 47 -4.40 -48.17 30.87
C GLN A 47 -4.88 -48.11 32.33
N ILE A 48 -4.20 -47.33 33.19
CA ILE A 48 -4.58 -47.18 34.61
C ILE A 48 -5.98 -46.55 34.72
N THR A 49 -6.27 -45.53 33.92
CA THR A 49 -7.55 -44.78 34.00
C THR A 49 -8.68 -45.41 33.19
N ALA A 50 -8.37 -46.38 32.32
CA ALA A 50 -9.25 -46.91 31.29
C ALA A 50 -9.80 -45.82 30.35
N VAL A 51 -8.97 -44.82 30.03
CA VAL A 51 -9.30 -43.76 29.06
C VAL A 51 -8.93 -44.21 27.65
N LYS A 52 -9.85 -44.10 26.71
CA LYS A 52 -9.63 -44.38 25.29
C LYS A 52 -9.43 -43.06 24.54
N LEU A 53 -8.20 -42.77 24.10
CA LEU A 53 -7.87 -41.53 23.39
C LEU A 53 -8.55 -41.44 22.01
N HIS A 54 -8.63 -42.56 21.28
CA HIS A 54 -9.17 -42.62 19.93
C HIS A 54 -10.32 -43.64 19.83
N PRO A 55 -11.55 -43.27 20.27
CA PRO A 55 -12.72 -44.11 20.04
C PRO A 55 -13.08 -44.13 18.54
N GLU A 56 -13.68 -45.23 18.06
CA GLU A 56 -13.97 -45.44 16.62
C GLU A 56 -14.87 -44.34 16.02
N TYR A 57 -15.78 -43.81 16.84
CA TYR A 57 -16.59 -42.63 16.52
C TYR A 57 -16.48 -41.66 17.68
N PHE A 58 -15.92 -40.48 17.44
CA PHE A 58 -15.77 -39.44 18.45
C PHE A 58 -16.54 -38.17 18.05
N LEU A 59 -17.48 -37.78 18.90
CA LEU A 59 -18.05 -36.44 18.93
C LEU A 59 -17.90 -35.93 20.37
N ASP A 60 -17.38 -34.72 20.50
CA ASP A 60 -17.12 -34.07 21.79
C ASP A 60 -18.41 -33.55 22.45
N THR A 61 -19.34 -34.47 22.71
CA THR A 61 -20.71 -34.23 23.19
C THR A 61 -20.80 -34.06 24.70
N GLU A 62 -19.80 -34.53 25.44
CA GLU A 62 -19.70 -34.41 26.89
C GLU A 62 -18.99 -33.11 27.34
N ALA A 63 -18.67 -32.23 26.40
CA ALA A 63 -18.12 -30.92 26.71
C ALA A 63 -19.18 -30.02 27.37
N SER A 64 -18.74 -29.18 28.31
CA SER A 64 -19.59 -28.21 28.99
C SER A 64 -19.45 -26.82 28.36
N ILE A 65 -20.57 -26.18 28.04
CA ILE A 65 -20.58 -24.78 27.58
C ILE A 65 -20.79 -23.88 28.79
N THR A 66 -19.78 -23.08 29.13
CA THR A 66 -19.86 -22.05 30.16
C THR A 66 -20.33 -20.73 29.54
N PRO A 67 -20.68 -19.70 30.34
CA PRO A 67 -20.96 -18.37 29.81
C PRO A 67 -19.77 -17.72 29.07
N PHE A 68 -18.57 -18.28 29.19
CA PHE A 68 -17.31 -17.68 28.72
C PHE A 68 -16.48 -18.58 27.80
N GLY A 69 -17.00 -19.76 27.43
CA GLY A 69 -16.36 -20.66 26.49
C GLY A 69 -16.75 -22.11 26.71
N LYS A 70 -16.23 -22.96 25.83
CA LYS A 70 -16.37 -24.41 25.91
C LYS A 70 -15.26 -25.00 26.78
N ALA A 71 -15.62 -25.70 27.84
CA ALA A 71 -14.74 -26.63 28.52
C ALA A 71 -14.87 -28.00 27.82
N VAL A 72 -13.78 -28.46 27.18
CA VAL A 72 -13.77 -29.70 26.38
C VAL A 72 -14.02 -30.95 27.22
N SER A 73 -14.54 -32.02 26.62
CA SER A 73 -14.78 -33.27 27.36
C SER A 73 -13.49 -33.91 27.85
N LEU A 74 -13.64 -34.92 28.73
CA LEU A 74 -12.57 -35.75 29.23
C LEU A 74 -11.66 -36.30 28.12
N THR A 75 -12.23 -36.84 27.05
CA THR A 75 -11.43 -37.44 25.96
C THR A 75 -10.65 -36.39 25.20
N THR A 76 -11.25 -35.24 24.87
CA THR A 76 -10.53 -34.16 24.19
C THR A 76 -9.44 -33.55 25.09
N ALA A 77 -9.71 -33.40 26.38
CA ALA A 77 -8.69 -33.01 27.35
C ALA A 77 -7.53 -34.04 27.43
N ALA A 78 -7.84 -35.34 27.35
CA ALA A 78 -6.82 -36.40 27.34
C ALA A 78 -5.93 -36.36 26.08
N GLN A 79 -6.53 -36.10 24.90
CA GLN A 79 -5.81 -36.00 23.61
C GLN A 79 -4.78 -34.87 23.59
N CYS A 80 -4.93 -33.86 24.45
CA CYS A 80 -3.94 -32.80 24.60
C CYS A 80 -2.55 -33.32 25.00
N ALA A 81 -2.47 -34.46 25.69
CA ALA A 81 -1.22 -35.10 26.08
C ALA A 81 -0.45 -35.70 24.88
N GLU A 82 -1.09 -35.85 23.71
CA GLU A 82 -0.45 -36.37 22.50
C GLU A 82 0.40 -35.33 21.76
N ASP A 83 0.33 -34.04 22.15
CA ASP A 83 1.18 -32.99 21.62
C ASP A 83 2.51 -32.95 22.40
N PRO A 84 3.61 -33.48 21.83
CA PRO A 84 4.83 -33.71 22.58
C PRO A 84 5.55 -32.41 22.94
N GLU A 85 5.46 -31.39 22.08
CA GLU A 85 6.12 -30.11 22.30
C GLU A 85 5.34 -29.27 23.31
N ARG A 86 4.00 -29.29 23.25
CA ARG A 86 3.12 -28.72 24.28
C ARG A 86 3.46 -29.29 25.65
N GLY A 87 3.44 -30.62 25.77
CA GLY A 87 3.76 -31.31 27.04
C GLY A 87 5.15 -30.96 27.55
N ARG A 88 6.19 -31.08 26.70
CA ARG A 88 7.58 -30.78 27.05
C ARG A 88 7.75 -29.37 27.59
N VAL A 89 7.33 -28.36 26.83
CA VAL A 89 7.57 -26.95 27.18
C VAL A 89 6.75 -26.53 28.40
N PHE A 90 5.50 -26.99 28.53
CA PHE A 90 4.69 -26.70 29.70
C PHE A 90 5.26 -27.34 30.97
N ILE A 91 5.60 -28.62 30.94
CA ILE A 91 6.17 -29.34 32.10
C ILE A 91 7.51 -28.71 32.51
N GLN A 92 8.38 -28.39 31.56
CA GLN A 92 9.65 -27.69 31.83
C GLN A 92 9.43 -26.31 32.45
N GLY A 93 8.50 -25.52 31.89
CA GLY A 93 8.17 -24.19 32.41
C GLY A 93 7.55 -24.23 33.81
N ILE A 94 6.61 -25.14 34.06
CA ILE A 94 5.99 -25.32 35.39
C ILE A 94 7.04 -25.76 36.41
N TYR A 95 7.91 -26.71 36.06
CA TYR A 95 9.00 -27.13 36.95
C TYR A 95 9.90 -25.95 37.34
N GLN A 96 10.33 -25.14 36.37
CA GLN A 96 11.16 -23.97 36.66
C GLN A 96 10.41 -22.95 37.53
N ALA A 97 9.12 -22.72 37.29
CA ALA A 97 8.30 -21.84 38.11
C ALA A 97 8.20 -22.33 39.57
N ILE A 98 8.03 -23.64 39.78
CA ILE A 98 8.02 -24.24 41.12
C ILE A 98 9.38 -24.02 41.79
N GLN A 99 10.49 -24.30 41.11
CA GLN A 99 11.84 -24.13 41.65
C GLN A 99 12.11 -22.67 42.07
N ASP A 100 11.75 -21.70 41.23
CA ASP A 100 11.93 -20.28 41.53
C ASP A 100 11.09 -19.85 42.75
N LYS A 101 9.84 -20.33 42.86
CA LYS A 101 8.99 -20.04 44.02
C LYS A 101 9.50 -20.69 45.30
N LEU A 102 10.07 -21.90 45.23
CA LEU A 102 10.69 -22.57 46.37
C LEU A 102 11.93 -21.82 46.84
N ALA A 103 12.74 -21.32 45.91
CA ALA A 103 13.93 -20.54 46.24
C ALA A 103 13.57 -19.23 46.97
N LEU A 104 12.43 -18.61 46.63
CA LEU A 104 11.95 -17.41 47.30
C LEU A 104 11.38 -17.68 48.70
N ASN A 105 10.68 -18.79 48.89
CA ASN A 105 9.99 -19.12 50.15
C ASN A 105 10.19 -20.59 50.57
N PRO A 106 11.41 -21.01 50.96
CA PRO A 106 11.72 -22.43 51.20
C PRO A 106 11.07 -23.04 52.45
N GLN A 107 10.45 -22.21 53.30
CA GLN A 107 9.92 -22.61 54.61
C GLN A 107 8.43 -23.00 54.59
N ARG A 108 7.75 -22.86 53.46
CA ARG A 108 6.34 -23.26 53.31
C ARG A 108 6.10 -23.89 51.95
N PRO A 109 5.10 -24.78 51.81
CA PRO A 109 4.73 -25.28 50.51
C PRO A 109 4.18 -24.16 49.62
N ILE A 110 4.52 -24.24 48.34
CA ILE A 110 3.91 -23.45 47.27
C ILE A 110 2.48 -23.94 47.09
N GLN A 111 1.53 -23.01 47.10
CA GLN A 111 0.14 -23.28 46.80
C GLN A 111 -0.09 -23.16 45.30
N ILE A 112 -0.41 -24.27 44.64
CA ILE A 112 -0.63 -24.34 43.19
C ILE A 112 -2.11 -24.62 42.93
N LEU A 113 -2.77 -23.76 42.16
CA LEU A 113 -4.08 -24.05 41.58
C LEU A 113 -3.88 -24.51 40.14
N TYR A 114 -4.37 -25.70 39.79
CA TYR A 114 -4.41 -26.16 38.42
C TYR A 114 -5.88 -26.24 37.97
N ALA A 115 -6.30 -25.29 37.13
CA ALA A 115 -7.65 -25.19 36.59
C ALA A 115 -7.74 -25.79 35.17
N GLY A 116 -8.69 -26.70 34.97
CA GLY A 116 -8.81 -27.51 33.76
C GLY A 116 -7.76 -28.62 33.72
N THR A 117 -7.76 -29.46 34.74
CA THR A 117 -6.73 -30.50 34.89
C THR A 117 -6.83 -31.61 33.85
N GLY A 118 -8.03 -31.83 33.31
CA GLY A 118 -8.33 -33.02 32.52
C GLY A 118 -8.17 -34.31 33.33
N PRO A 119 -8.26 -35.47 32.68
CA PRO A 119 -8.24 -36.76 33.37
C PRO A 119 -6.86 -37.16 33.91
N PHE A 120 -5.79 -36.48 33.47
CA PHE A 120 -4.41 -36.85 33.80
C PHE A 120 -3.67 -35.83 34.66
N ALA A 121 -4.20 -34.61 34.83
CA ALA A 121 -3.42 -33.45 35.29
C ALA A 121 -2.05 -33.40 34.58
N TRP A 122 -2.06 -33.61 33.26
CA TRP A 122 -0.88 -33.97 32.46
C TRP A 122 0.31 -33.05 32.66
N LEU A 123 0.06 -31.74 32.83
CA LEU A 123 1.11 -30.74 32.96
C LEU A 123 1.81 -30.74 34.33
N LEU A 124 1.21 -31.39 35.34
CA LEU A 124 1.68 -31.36 36.73
C LEU A 124 1.95 -32.75 37.32
N LEU A 125 1.15 -33.77 36.97
CA LEU A 125 1.31 -35.14 37.47
C LEU A 125 2.76 -35.67 37.34
N PRO A 126 3.45 -35.51 36.19
CA PRO A 126 4.85 -35.96 36.06
C PRO A 126 5.81 -35.28 37.04
N LEU A 127 5.50 -34.07 37.49
CA LEU A 127 6.36 -33.29 38.37
C LEU A 127 6.16 -33.62 39.85
N LEU A 128 4.97 -34.11 40.25
CA LEU A 128 4.63 -34.33 41.65
C LEU A 128 5.64 -35.24 42.40
N PRO A 129 6.16 -36.34 41.81
CA PRO A 129 7.18 -37.17 42.49
C PRO A 129 8.50 -36.45 42.77
N LEU A 130 8.80 -35.35 42.06
CA LEU A 130 10.06 -34.59 42.20
C LEU A 130 10.07 -33.64 43.39
N PHE A 131 8.93 -33.41 44.03
CA PHE A 131 8.77 -32.52 45.17
C PHE A 131 8.20 -33.28 46.36
N SER A 132 8.28 -32.75 47.57
CA SER A 132 7.58 -33.27 48.76
C SER A 132 6.30 -32.47 49.07
N ALA A 133 5.43 -33.01 49.93
CA ALA A 133 4.27 -32.30 50.45
C ALA A 133 4.61 -31.00 51.21
N SER A 134 5.85 -30.86 51.72
CA SER A 134 6.33 -29.63 52.35
C SER A 134 6.82 -28.59 51.35
N GLN A 135 7.05 -28.99 50.10
CA GLN A 135 7.46 -28.11 49.00
C GLN A 135 6.26 -27.64 48.18
N ILE A 136 5.28 -28.51 47.90
CA ILE A 136 4.12 -28.17 47.09
C ILE A 136 2.82 -28.69 47.70
N GLN A 137 1.75 -27.92 47.49
CA GLN A 137 0.37 -28.31 47.75
C GLN A 137 -0.50 -27.88 46.57
N VAL A 138 -1.23 -28.83 45.99
CA VAL A 138 -1.97 -28.64 44.74
C VAL A 138 -3.47 -28.68 44.99
N THR A 139 -4.18 -27.70 44.44
CA THR A 139 -5.64 -27.75 44.25
C THR A 139 -5.93 -28.08 42.79
N LEU A 140 -6.54 -29.25 42.56
CA LEU A 140 -6.93 -29.72 41.23
C LEU A 140 -8.39 -29.32 40.98
N LEU A 141 -8.62 -28.49 39.96
CA LEU A 141 -9.94 -27.96 39.63
C LEU A 141 -10.32 -28.34 38.20
N ASP A 142 -11.46 -29.01 38.04
CA ASP A 142 -12.03 -29.34 36.73
C ASP A 142 -13.55 -29.25 36.80
N ILE A 143 -14.20 -28.93 35.69
CA ILE A 143 -15.66 -28.85 35.63
C ILE A 143 -16.29 -30.24 35.49
N HIS A 144 -15.55 -31.22 34.97
CA HIS A 144 -16.06 -32.56 34.70
C HIS A 144 -15.71 -33.51 35.85
N PRO A 145 -16.72 -34.07 36.56
CA PRO A 145 -16.47 -35.02 37.64
C PRO A 145 -15.72 -36.28 37.15
N ALA A 146 -16.03 -36.73 35.93
CA ALA A 146 -15.34 -37.86 35.32
C ALA A 146 -13.83 -37.63 35.18
N SER A 147 -13.38 -36.40 34.86
CA SER A 147 -11.95 -36.07 34.78
C SER A 147 -11.31 -36.13 36.16
N LEU A 148 -12.00 -35.61 37.18
CA LEU A 148 -11.53 -35.64 38.57
C LEU A 148 -11.44 -37.07 39.12
N ASP A 149 -12.38 -37.94 38.78
CA ASP A 149 -12.31 -39.35 39.17
C ASP A 149 -11.06 -40.03 38.59
N LYS A 150 -10.69 -39.73 37.33
CA LYS A 150 -9.49 -40.30 36.69
C LYS A 150 -8.21 -39.77 37.32
N VAL A 151 -8.11 -38.46 37.54
CA VAL A 151 -6.89 -37.88 38.13
C VAL A 151 -6.74 -38.31 39.59
N THR A 152 -7.82 -38.38 40.37
CA THR A 152 -7.79 -38.91 41.76
C THR A 152 -7.23 -40.33 41.77
N LYS A 153 -7.73 -41.19 40.87
CA LYS A 153 -7.21 -42.56 40.73
C LYS A 153 -5.73 -42.60 40.42
N LEU A 154 -5.22 -41.71 39.56
CA LEU A 154 -3.80 -41.64 39.24
C LEU A 154 -2.96 -41.17 40.43
N ILE A 155 -3.42 -40.13 41.13
CA ILE A 155 -2.74 -39.62 42.33
C ILE A 155 -2.63 -40.69 43.41
N GLU A 156 -3.70 -41.46 43.65
CA GLU A 156 -3.69 -42.59 44.58
C GLU A 156 -2.79 -43.73 44.08
N TYR A 157 -2.83 -44.04 42.79
CA TYR A 157 -2.03 -45.12 42.19
C TYR A 157 -0.53 -44.89 42.35
N PHE A 158 -0.08 -43.64 42.19
CA PHE A 158 1.32 -43.25 42.33
C PHE A 158 1.70 -42.83 43.77
N ASP A 159 0.81 -42.97 44.76
CA ASP A 159 1.05 -42.58 46.15
C ASP A 159 1.48 -41.10 46.32
N LEU A 160 0.77 -40.20 45.65
CA LEU A 160 1.06 -38.75 45.60
C LEU A 160 0.01 -37.88 46.32
N ALA A 161 -0.93 -38.50 47.04
CA ALA A 161 -2.06 -37.82 47.65
C ALA A 161 -1.66 -36.77 48.71
N ASP A 162 -0.52 -36.94 49.38
CA ASP A 162 0.01 -36.02 50.38
C ASP A 162 0.37 -34.62 49.83
N ARG A 163 0.52 -34.49 48.50
CA ARG A 163 0.79 -33.24 47.78
C ARG A 163 -0.46 -32.57 47.21
N VAL A 164 -1.62 -33.22 47.31
CA VAL A 164 -2.89 -32.69 46.80
C VAL A 164 -3.75 -32.25 47.98
N ALA A 165 -3.97 -30.94 48.08
CA ALA A 165 -4.77 -30.34 49.14
C ALA A 165 -6.27 -30.57 48.91
N MET A 166 -6.73 -30.42 47.66
CA MET A 166 -8.16 -30.48 47.31
C MET A 166 -8.39 -30.91 45.86
N TYR A 167 -9.52 -31.59 45.65
CA TYR A 167 -10.13 -31.86 44.35
C TYR A 167 -11.44 -31.07 44.26
N VAL A 168 -11.56 -30.20 43.25
CA VAL A 168 -12.65 -29.24 43.13
C VAL A 168 -13.39 -29.46 41.81
N CYS A 169 -14.62 -29.96 41.90
CA CYS A 169 -15.52 -30.08 40.75
C CYS A 169 -16.31 -28.79 40.56
N ALA A 170 -15.81 -27.85 39.75
CA ALA A 170 -16.44 -26.56 39.54
C ALA A 170 -16.04 -25.90 38.21
N ASP A 171 -16.84 -24.92 37.78
CA ASP A 171 -16.53 -24.06 36.65
C ASP A 171 -15.44 -23.03 37.05
N ALA A 172 -14.23 -23.20 36.52
CA ALA A 172 -13.09 -22.32 36.75
C ALA A 172 -13.34 -20.85 36.44
N THR A 173 -14.32 -20.55 35.57
CA THR A 173 -14.63 -19.18 35.13
C THR A 173 -15.36 -18.35 36.18
N VAL A 174 -15.95 -19.02 37.19
CA VAL A 174 -16.77 -18.41 38.25
C VAL A 174 -16.50 -18.99 39.63
N TRP A 175 -15.71 -20.06 39.74
CA TRP A 175 -15.43 -20.74 41.02
C TRP A 175 -14.78 -19.80 42.04
N GLN A 176 -15.20 -19.95 43.30
CA GLN A 176 -14.65 -19.21 44.42
C GLN A 176 -14.26 -20.22 45.51
N PRO A 177 -13.05 -20.13 46.10
CA PRO A 177 -12.67 -20.97 47.22
C PRO A 177 -13.48 -20.63 48.47
N GLU A 178 -13.86 -21.65 49.25
CA GLU A 178 -14.61 -21.47 50.50
C GLU A 178 -13.77 -20.77 51.59
N ALA A 179 -12.44 -20.91 51.53
CA ALA A 179 -11.50 -20.28 52.43
C ALA A 179 -10.71 -19.17 51.72
N ALA A 180 -10.16 -18.22 52.49
CA ALA A 180 -9.28 -17.16 52.00
C ALA A 180 -7.89 -17.71 51.60
N VAL A 181 -7.86 -18.64 50.63
CA VAL A 181 -6.66 -19.24 50.08
C VAL A 181 -6.06 -18.29 49.04
N LYS A 182 -4.73 -18.20 49.05
CA LYS A 182 -3.95 -17.52 48.02
C LYS A 182 -2.99 -18.51 47.37
N PHE A 183 -2.93 -18.48 46.05
CA PHE A 183 -2.08 -19.37 45.25
C PHE A 183 -0.82 -18.64 44.80
N ASP A 184 0.33 -19.26 45.00
CA ASP A 184 1.61 -18.76 44.49
C ASP A 184 1.72 -18.96 42.98
N MET A 185 1.00 -19.95 42.45
CA MET A 185 0.93 -20.29 41.04
C MET A 185 -0.50 -20.67 40.65
N ILE A 186 -1.00 -20.08 39.56
CA ILE A 186 -2.24 -20.51 38.91
C ILE A 186 -1.88 -21.02 37.52
N VAL A 187 -2.11 -22.32 37.30
CA VAL A 187 -1.87 -23.02 36.03
C VAL A 187 -3.21 -23.22 35.36
N SER A 188 -3.35 -22.77 34.12
CA SER A 188 -4.45 -23.20 33.26
C SER A 188 -4.03 -23.17 31.82
N GLU A 189 -4.43 -24.21 31.11
CA GLU A 189 -4.21 -24.39 29.69
C GLU A 189 -5.51 -24.93 29.09
N THR A 190 -6.56 -24.12 29.23
CA THR A 190 -7.93 -24.33 28.75
C THR A 190 -8.15 -23.41 27.57
N MET A 191 -7.31 -23.61 26.56
CA MET A 191 -7.13 -22.68 25.46
C MET A 191 -6.96 -23.38 24.11
N LYS A 192 -7.28 -22.62 23.07
CA LYS A 192 -6.93 -22.92 21.69
C LYS A 192 -6.11 -21.77 21.11
N HIS A 193 -5.45 -21.99 19.97
CA HIS A 193 -4.83 -20.90 19.22
C HIS A 193 -5.82 -19.74 19.02
N LEU A 194 -5.32 -18.50 19.09
CA LEU A 194 -6.07 -17.24 19.14
C LEU A 194 -7.00 -17.05 20.36
N LEU A 195 -6.87 -17.88 21.41
CA LEU A 195 -7.76 -17.82 22.58
C LEU A 195 -9.24 -17.93 22.19
N GLN A 196 -9.53 -18.63 21.10
CA GLN A 196 -10.88 -18.87 20.63
C GLN A 196 -11.49 -20.10 21.33
N GLN A 197 -12.81 -20.18 21.33
CA GLN A 197 -13.65 -21.29 21.81
C GLN A 197 -13.57 -21.62 23.30
N GLU A 198 -12.38 -21.65 23.91
CA GLU A 198 -12.15 -22.10 25.28
C GLU A 198 -11.92 -20.93 26.26
N PRO A 199 -12.26 -21.07 27.55
CA PRO A 199 -12.44 -19.94 28.48
C PRO A 199 -11.16 -19.40 29.15
N GLN A 200 -9.97 -19.60 28.58
CA GLN A 200 -8.67 -19.18 29.17
C GLN A 200 -8.64 -17.72 29.64
N VAL A 201 -9.15 -16.78 28.82
CA VAL A 201 -9.16 -15.34 29.14
C VAL A 201 -9.95 -15.07 30.42
N GLN A 202 -11.13 -15.70 30.54
CA GLN A 202 -11.97 -15.55 31.72
C GLN A 202 -11.38 -16.26 32.94
N ILE A 203 -10.79 -17.46 32.76
CA ILE A 203 -10.17 -18.20 33.85
C ILE A 203 -9.05 -17.38 34.49
N PHE A 204 -8.20 -16.73 33.69
CA PHE A 204 -7.13 -15.89 34.21
C PHE A 204 -7.62 -14.59 34.83
N SER A 205 -8.57 -13.89 34.20
CA SER A 205 -9.11 -12.64 34.79
C SER A 205 -9.87 -12.90 36.09
N HIS A 206 -10.58 -14.02 36.19
CA HIS A 206 -11.35 -14.40 37.38
C HIS A 206 -10.44 -14.92 38.51
N LEU A 207 -9.62 -15.94 38.24
CA LEU A 207 -8.83 -16.61 39.28
C LEU A 207 -7.67 -15.75 39.80
N LEU A 208 -7.29 -14.69 39.10
CA LEU A 208 -6.36 -13.65 39.59
C LEU A 208 -6.73 -13.16 40.99
N ALA A 209 -8.03 -13.06 41.32
CA ALA A 209 -8.49 -12.63 42.64
C ALA A 209 -7.91 -13.49 43.79
N TYR A 210 -7.52 -14.73 43.49
CA TYR A 210 -6.93 -15.69 44.41
C TYR A 210 -5.42 -15.89 44.22
N LEU A 211 -4.79 -15.13 43.33
CA LEU A 211 -3.34 -15.12 43.20
C LEU A 211 -2.71 -14.38 44.41
N ALA A 212 -1.64 -14.95 44.96
CA ALA A 212 -0.85 -14.33 46.02
C ALA A 212 -0.04 -13.14 45.48
N ASP A 213 0.39 -12.26 46.38
CA ASP A 213 1.32 -11.20 46.03
C ASP A 213 2.64 -11.80 45.52
N GLY A 214 3.07 -11.37 44.33
CA GLY A 214 4.21 -11.96 43.64
C GLY A 214 3.95 -13.36 43.06
N GLY A 215 2.70 -13.85 43.05
CA GLY A 215 2.31 -15.08 42.37
C GLY A 215 2.42 -14.97 40.85
N VAL A 216 2.36 -16.11 40.15
CA VAL A 216 2.48 -16.18 38.69
C VAL A 216 1.31 -16.93 38.06
N LEU A 217 0.92 -16.49 36.86
CA LEU A 217 0.06 -17.24 35.96
C LEU A 217 0.94 -18.11 35.06
N ILE A 218 0.48 -19.33 34.76
CA ILE A 218 1.11 -20.23 33.80
C ILE A 218 0.06 -20.64 32.75
N PRO A 219 0.26 -20.28 31.47
CA PRO A 219 1.43 -19.58 30.92
C PRO A 219 1.55 -18.11 31.38
N GLN A 220 2.78 -17.57 31.39
CA GLN A 220 3.06 -16.17 31.76
C GLN A 220 2.54 -15.17 30.74
N ASN A 221 2.59 -15.53 29.45
CA ASN A 221 2.19 -14.65 28.36
C ASN A 221 1.71 -15.47 27.16
N ILE A 222 0.59 -15.08 26.57
CA ILE A 222 0.07 -15.62 25.31
C ILE A 222 -0.10 -14.44 24.37
N GLU A 223 0.70 -14.34 23.31
CA GLU A 223 0.67 -13.21 22.37
C GLU A 223 0.02 -13.63 21.06
N LEU A 224 -0.84 -12.75 20.55
CA LEU A 224 -1.56 -12.92 19.30
C LEU A 224 -1.16 -11.80 18.34
N ASP A 225 -0.78 -12.17 17.12
CA ASP A 225 -0.30 -11.23 16.10
C ASP A 225 -1.04 -11.40 14.78
N ALA A 226 -1.09 -10.32 14.00
CA ALA A 226 -1.66 -10.31 12.65
C ALA A 226 -0.60 -10.00 11.59
N TRP A 227 -0.76 -10.68 10.45
CA TRP A 227 0.12 -10.61 9.29
C TRP A 227 -0.71 -10.55 8.01
N LEU A 228 -0.16 -9.95 6.96
CA LEU A 228 -0.72 -9.94 5.61
C LEU A 228 0.23 -10.69 4.67
N GLU A 229 -0.30 -11.70 3.99
CA GLU A 229 0.41 -12.47 2.96
C GLU A 229 -0.08 -12.04 1.57
N CYS A 230 0.83 -11.46 0.78
CA CYS A 230 0.59 -10.99 -0.58
C CYS A 230 1.25 -11.94 -1.57
N ARG A 231 0.52 -12.38 -2.61
CA ARG A 231 1.11 -13.18 -3.69
C ARG A 231 1.69 -12.28 -4.76
N THR A 232 2.97 -12.47 -5.05
CA THR A 232 3.68 -11.77 -6.12
C THR A 232 3.52 -12.50 -7.47
N VAL A 233 3.85 -11.80 -8.56
CA VAL A 233 3.76 -12.31 -9.95
C VAL A 233 4.62 -13.57 -10.18
N GLN A 234 5.61 -13.82 -9.32
CA GLN A 234 6.52 -14.98 -9.40
C GLN A 234 6.13 -16.11 -8.42
N ASP A 235 4.90 -16.14 -7.91
CA ASP A 235 4.39 -17.09 -6.90
C ASP A 235 5.11 -17.06 -5.55
N PHE A 236 5.96 -16.06 -5.28
CA PHE A 236 6.47 -15.82 -3.93
C PHE A 236 5.40 -15.16 -3.06
N VAL A 237 5.28 -15.62 -1.82
CA VAL A 237 4.45 -14.99 -0.79
C VAL A 237 5.30 -13.98 -0.03
N GLU A 238 4.96 -12.70 -0.16
CA GLU A 238 5.51 -11.64 0.67
C GLU A 238 4.65 -11.51 1.92
N THR A 239 5.29 -11.53 3.10
CA THR A 239 4.60 -11.43 4.39
C THR A 239 4.90 -10.10 5.05
N HIS A 240 3.85 -9.36 5.40
CA HIS A 240 3.94 -8.09 6.13
C HIS A 240 3.38 -8.24 7.54
N TYR A 241 4.14 -7.82 8.55
CA TYR A 241 3.65 -7.72 9.92
C TYR A 241 2.67 -6.55 10.05
N LEU A 242 1.46 -6.80 10.53
CA LEU A 242 0.46 -5.75 10.73
C LEU A 242 0.50 -5.18 12.15
N GLY A 243 0.81 -6.02 13.13
CA GLY A 243 0.88 -5.63 14.55
C GLY A 243 0.27 -6.66 15.49
N PRO A 244 0.40 -6.41 16.81
CA PRO A 244 -0.19 -7.26 17.83
C PRO A 244 -1.71 -7.06 17.88
N LEU A 245 -2.43 -8.16 18.10
CA LEU A 245 -3.87 -8.17 18.36
C LEU A 245 -4.16 -8.07 19.86
N PHE A 246 -3.53 -8.94 20.64
CA PHE A 246 -3.80 -9.08 22.07
C PHE A 246 -2.69 -9.90 22.74
N ALA A 247 -2.42 -9.61 24.01
CA ALA A 247 -1.59 -10.46 24.86
C ALA A 247 -2.32 -10.79 26.16
N LEU A 248 -2.49 -12.07 26.48
CA LEU A 248 -3.00 -12.50 27.79
C LEU A 248 -1.83 -12.80 28.73
N ASN A 249 -1.62 -11.92 29.72
CA ASN A 249 -0.61 -12.03 30.76
C ASN A 249 -1.14 -11.46 32.07
N LEU A 250 -0.31 -11.45 33.12
CA LEU A 250 -0.72 -10.95 34.43
C LEU A 250 -1.24 -9.50 34.41
N GLN A 251 -0.66 -8.63 33.57
CA GLN A 251 -1.08 -7.23 33.49
C GLN A 251 -2.45 -7.12 32.81
N THR A 252 -2.63 -7.75 31.66
CA THR A 252 -3.92 -7.68 30.94
C THR A 252 -5.02 -8.44 31.66
N ALA A 253 -4.71 -9.54 32.35
CA ALA A 253 -5.65 -10.24 33.24
C ALA A 253 -6.15 -9.34 34.39
N ARG A 254 -5.27 -8.52 34.98
CA ARG A 254 -5.66 -7.52 35.99
C ARG A 254 -6.60 -6.46 35.42
N LEU A 255 -6.26 -5.90 34.26
CA LEU A 255 -7.12 -4.92 33.61
C LEU A 255 -8.51 -5.49 33.30
N LEU A 256 -8.57 -6.75 32.82
CA LEU A 256 -9.85 -7.45 32.60
C LEU A 256 -10.65 -7.65 33.89
N ALA A 257 -9.98 -8.00 35.00
CA ALA A 257 -10.61 -8.17 36.30
C ALA A 257 -11.18 -6.84 36.84
N ASP A 258 -10.50 -5.73 36.57
CA ASP A 258 -10.95 -4.36 36.90
C ASP A 258 -12.04 -3.83 35.94
N GLY A 259 -12.38 -4.60 34.90
CA GLY A 259 -13.43 -4.28 33.93
C GLY A 259 -12.97 -3.48 32.71
N ASP A 260 -11.67 -3.19 32.58
CA ASP A 260 -11.11 -2.56 31.38
C ASP A 260 -11.02 -3.59 30.23
N ARG A 261 -11.70 -3.28 29.14
CA ARG A 261 -11.75 -4.09 27.92
C ARG A 261 -11.29 -3.31 26.69
N SER A 262 -10.73 -2.10 26.88
CA SER A 262 -10.36 -1.19 25.78
C SER A 262 -9.32 -1.77 24.83
N PHE A 263 -8.40 -2.61 25.34
CA PHE A 263 -7.35 -3.27 24.57
C PHE A 263 -7.80 -4.58 23.88
N LEU A 264 -9.04 -5.02 24.08
CA LEU A 264 -9.60 -6.17 23.35
C LEU A 264 -10.09 -5.80 21.95
N ALA A 265 -10.04 -4.52 21.57
CA ALA A 265 -10.40 -4.05 20.23
C ALA A 265 -9.39 -3.01 19.73
N GLY A 266 -9.22 -2.94 18.42
CA GLY A 266 -8.28 -2.01 17.81
C GLY A 266 -8.35 -2.02 16.28
N THR A 267 -7.44 -1.27 15.67
CA THR A 267 -7.30 -1.19 14.21
C THR A 267 -5.84 -1.31 13.82
N LEU A 268 -5.55 -2.13 12.82
CA LEU A 268 -4.21 -2.27 12.22
C LEU A 268 -4.25 -1.70 10.79
N LEU A 269 -3.29 -0.86 10.44
CA LEU A 269 -3.19 -0.31 9.09
C LEU A 269 -2.62 -1.39 8.16
N LEU A 270 -3.29 -1.64 7.03
CA LEU A 270 -2.74 -2.47 5.97
C LEU A 270 -1.63 -1.70 5.24
N PRO A 271 -0.52 -2.35 4.87
CA PRO A 271 0.55 -1.70 4.13
C PRO A 271 0.08 -1.21 2.75
N ASP A 272 0.92 -0.41 2.11
CA ASP A 272 0.77 -0.13 0.69
C ASP A 272 1.29 -1.35 -0.09
N PHE A 273 0.39 -2.16 -0.64
CA PHE A 273 0.71 -3.35 -1.45
C PHE A 273 0.04 -3.26 -2.83
N SER A 274 0.55 -3.98 -3.83
CA SER A 274 -0.09 -3.99 -5.15
C SER A 274 -1.42 -4.76 -5.11
N PRO A 275 -2.51 -4.23 -5.67
CA PRO A 275 -3.83 -4.87 -5.65
C PRO A 275 -3.77 -6.32 -6.18
N SER A 276 -3.97 -7.28 -5.28
CA SER A 276 -3.86 -8.71 -5.56
C SER A 276 -4.68 -9.51 -4.54
N ALA A 277 -4.81 -10.81 -4.76
CA ALA A 277 -5.39 -11.70 -3.76
C ALA A 277 -4.45 -11.82 -2.57
N VAL A 278 -4.94 -11.47 -1.38
CA VAL A 278 -4.17 -11.48 -0.15
C VAL A 278 -4.75 -12.45 0.87
N THR A 279 -3.97 -12.81 1.88
CA THR A 279 -4.43 -13.66 2.99
C THR A 279 -4.03 -13.01 4.30
N LEU A 280 -4.98 -12.87 5.22
CA LEU A 280 -4.67 -12.51 6.60
C LEU A 280 -4.24 -13.77 7.34
N LYS A 281 -3.07 -13.71 7.97
CA LYS A 281 -2.51 -14.75 8.82
C LYS A 281 -2.48 -14.25 10.25
N PHE A 282 -2.92 -15.09 11.18
CA PHE A 282 -2.95 -14.80 12.60
C PHE A 282 -2.17 -15.87 13.36
N THR A 283 -1.28 -15.46 14.25
CA THR A 283 -0.37 -16.35 14.97
C THR A 283 -0.58 -16.28 16.47
N THR A 284 -0.19 -17.34 17.17
CA THR A 284 -0.18 -17.41 18.63
C THR A 284 1.20 -17.86 19.09
N SER A 285 1.80 -17.10 20.00
CA SER A 285 3.01 -17.50 20.73
C SER A 285 2.67 -17.64 22.22
N ILE A 286 3.32 -18.57 22.91
CA ILE A 286 3.05 -18.83 24.34
C ILE A 286 4.37 -18.91 25.09
N GLN A 287 4.58 -17.96 26.00
CA GLN A 287 5.62 -18.06 27.01
C GLN A 287 5.03 -18.76 28.23
N VAL A 288 5.39 -20.03 28.44
CA VAL A 288 4.94 -20.80 29.62
C VAL A 288 5.53 -20.19 30.88
N TYR A 289 6.85 -20.14 30.97
CA TYR A 289 7.57 -19.52 32.08
C TYR A 289 9.05 -19.30 31.73
N GLY A 290 9.57 -18.10 31.99
CA GLY A 290 10.97 -17.77 31.74
C GLY A 290 11.34 -17.95 30.26
N HIS A 291 12.26 -18.88 29.97
CA HIS A 291 12.69 -19.17 28.59
C HIS A 291 11.84 -20.24 27.88
N SER A 292 10.94 -20.94 28.59
CA SER A 292 10.09 -21.98 28.01
C SER A 292 8.99 -21.35 27.14
N THR A 293 9.14 -21.45 25.82
CA THR A 293 8.26 -20.80 24.84
C THR A 293 7.79 -21.79 23.78
N LEU A 294 6.52 -21.72 23.39
CA LEU A 294 5.96 -22.33 22.19
C LEU A 294 5.77 -21.25 21.13
N SER A 295 6.45 -21.43 20.01
CA SER A 295 6.42 -20.57 18.82
C SER A 295 5.48 -21.13 17.74
N GLU A 296 5.29 -20.37 16.67
CA GLU A 296 4.45 -20.75 15.53
C GLU A 296 4.74 -22.17 15.03
N ASN A 297 3.68 -22.95 14.75
CA ASN A 297 3.73 -24.32 14.21
C ASN A 297 4.41 -25.38 15.10
N GLN A 298 4.70 -25.08 16.37
CA GLN A 298 5.30 -26.06 17.29
C GLN A 298 4.26 -26.92 18.02
N SER A 299 3.04 -26.42 18.20
CA SER A 299 1.94 -27.10 18.90
C SER A 299 0.60 -26.81 18.22
N GLN A 300 -0.41 -27.63 18.48
CA GLN A 300 -1.81 -27.33 18.12
C GLN A 300 -2.30 -25.97 18.65
N LEU A 301 -1.70 -25.48 19.75
CA LEU A 301 -1.98 -24.16 20.34
C LEU A 301 -1.34 -23.00 19.57
N THR A 302 -0.36 -23.26 18.71
CA THR A 302 0.41 -22.24 17.97
C THR A 302 0.30 -22.40 16.46
N LEU A 303 -0.68 -23.19 15.98
CA LEU A 303 -1.00 -23.29 14.56
C LEU A 303 -1.59 -21.96 14.06
N PRO A 304 -1.07 -21.41 12.95
CA PRO A 304 -1.57 -20.18 12.37
C PRO A 304 -2.99 -20.35 11.82
N ARG A 305 -3.77 -19.27 11.89
CA ARG A 305 -5.10 -19.18 11.29
C ARG A 305 -5.08 -18.24 10.12
N TYR A 306 -5.78 -18.64 9.07
CA TYR A 306 -5.82 -17.91 7.81
C TYR A 306 -7.24 -17.48 7.49
N ARG A 307 -7.41 -16.22 7.09
CA ARG A 307 -8.61 -15.72 6.43
C ARG A 307 -8.24 -15.28 5.01
N ARG A 308 -8.79 -15.97 4.02
CA ARG A 308 -8.55 -15.66 2.61
C ARG A 308 -9.49 -14.51 2.21
N GLU A 309 -8.91 -13.35 1.96
CA GLU A 309 -9.64 -12.16 1.54
C GLU A 309 -9.25 -11.84 0.10
N HIS A 310 -10.18 -12.01 -0.84
CA HIS A 310 -9.82 -12.00 -2.26
C HIS A 310 -9.39 -10.62 -2.78
N TRP A 311 -9.83 -9.52 -2.14
CA TRP A 311 -9.59 -8.16 -2.63
C TRP A 311 -9.57 -7.12 -1.49
N LEU A 312 -8.55 -7.13 -0.63
CA LEU A 312 -8.34 -6.02 0.31
C LEU A 312 -7.75 -4.82 -0.43
N LYS A 313 -8.24 -3.61 -0.12
CA LYS A 313 -7.67 -2.37 -0.65
C LYS A 313 -6.43 -1.98 0.17
N PRO A 314 -5.30 -1.62 -0.48
CA PRO A 314 -4.12 -1.09 0.19
C PRO A 314 -4.47 0.12 1.07
N LEU A 315 -3.72 0.31 2.15
CA LEU A 315 -3.92 1.40 3.14
C LEU A 315 -5.27 1.38 3.87
N SER A 316 -6.10 0.34 3.71
CA SER A 316 -7.29 0.13 4.56
C SER A 316 -6.89 -0.22 5.98
N CYS A 317 -7.84 -0.23 6.91
CA CYS A 317 -7.63 -0.71 8.28
C CYS A 317 -8.31 -2.06 8.50
N LEU A 318 -7.57 -2.98 9.11
CA LEU A 318 -8.12 -4.19 9.73
C LEU A 318 -8.57 -3.83 11.14
N ALA A 319 -9.87 -3.64 11.34
CA ALA A 319 -10.45 -3.54 12.66
C ALA A 319 -10.59 -4.95 13.26
N PHE A 320 -10.29 -5.07 14.55
CA PHE A 320 -10.42 -6.33 15.28
C PHE A 320 -11.09 -6.09 16.64
N ARG A 321 -11.80 -7.10 17.14
CA ARG A 321 -12.31 -7.14 18.51
C ARG A 321 -12.38 -8.58 19.00
N TYR A 322 -12.07 -8.80 20.27
CA TYR A 322 -12.28 -10.07 20.95
C TYR A 322 -13.68 -10.08 21.57
N GLU A 323 -14.54 -10.97 21.10
CA GLU A 323 -15.87 -11.18 21.66
C GLU A 323 -15.80 -12.27 22.72
N GLN A 324 -16.12 -11.93 23.97
CA GLN A 324 -16.32 -12.92 25.03
C GLN A 324 -17.75 -13.46 24.99
N GLY A 325 -17.95 -14.67 25.48
CA GLY A 325 -19.25 -15.32 25.57
C GLY A 325 -19.10 -16.84 25.54
N ALA A 326 -20.18 -17.57 25.26
CA ALA A 326 -20.14 -19.03 25.14
C ALA A 326 -19.20 -19.55 24.01
N HIS A 327 -18.88 -18.69 23.04
CA HIS A 327 -18.00 -18.99 21.91
C HIS A 327 -17.01 -17.83 21.70
N PRO A 328 -16.01 -17.67 22.57
CA PRO A 328 -15.09 -16.56 22.46
C PRO A 328 -14.30 -16.63 21.15
N ASP A 329 -14.14 -15.51 20.43
CA ASP A 329 -13.36 -15.46 19.20
C ASP A 329 -12.99 -14.01 18.85
N PHE A 330 -12.01 -13.84 17.96
CA PHE A 330 -11.76 -12.56 17.32
C PHE A 330 -12.66 -12.36 16.10
N VAL A 331 -13.35 -11.22 16.09
CA VAL A 331 -14.04 -10.71 14.91
C VAL A 331 -13.17 -9.66 14.25
N PHE A 332 -13.12 -9.73 12.92
CA PHE A 332 -12.32 -8.87 12.08
C PHE A 332 -13.22 -8.22 11.03
N ASP A 333 -13.08 -6.91 10.87
CA ASP A 333 -13.76 -6.10 9.88
C ASP A 333 -12.74 -5.28 9.10
N VAL A 334 -12.97 -5.10 7.80
CA VAL A 334 -12.10 -4.27 6.95
C VAL A 334 -12.76 -2.92 6.78
N ILE A 335 -12.10 -1.88 7.26
CA ILE A 335 -12.51 -0.49 7.09
C ILE A 335 -11.67 0.08 5.94
N GLU A 336 -12.29 0.22 4.78
CA GLU A 336 -11.63 0.84 3.64
C GLU A 336 -11.32 2.31 3.94
N GLN A 337 -10.03 2.66 3.94
CA GLN A 337 -9.65 4.07 3.99
C GLN A 337 -9.86 4.70 2.62
N LYS A 338 -10.73 5.70 2.56
CA LYS A 338 -10.82 6.58 1.40
C LYS A 338 -9.63 7.54 1.43
N PRO A 339 -8.82 7.66 0.37
CA PRO A 339 -7.80 8.69 0.30
C PRO A 339 -8.48 10.06 0.49
N VAL A 340 -8.14 10.78 1.55
CA VAL A 340 -8.62 12.15 1.71
C VAL A 340 -7.79 13.04 0.81
N LEU A 341 -8.44 13.75 -0.11
CA LEU A 341 -7.78 14.67 -1.01
C LEU A 341 -7.23 15.86 -0.20
N VAL A 342 -5.91 15.98 -0.14
CA VAL A 342 -5.24 17.06 0.59
C VAL A 342 -5.38 18.41 -0.11
N SER A 343 -5.07 19.50 0.59
CA SER A 343 -4.95 20.84 0.03
C SER A 343 -3.68 21.01 -0.80
N SER A 344 -3.62 22.05 -1.64
CA SER A 344 -2.49 22.29 -2.55
C SER A 344 -1.18 22.64 -1.82
N ASP A 345 -1.25 23.13 -0.59
CA ASP A 345 -0.11 23.48 0.26
C ASP A 345 0.51 22.28 0.99
N ASP A 346 -0.02 21.07 0.79
CA ASP A 346 0.63 19.84 1.26
C ASP A 346 1.91 19.56 0.45
N LEU A 347 3.06 19.72 1.12
CA LEU A 347 4.40 19.56 0.54
C LEU A 347 4.99 18.15 0.76
N SER A 348 4.20 17.16 1.18
CA SER A 348 4.69 15.80 1.46
C SER A 348 5.26 15.08 0.23
N CYS A 349 4.85 15.48 -0.98
CA CYS A 349 5.38 14.96 -2.23
C CYS A 349 6.49 15.87 -2.79
N LEU A 350 7.75 15.45 -2.64
CA LEU A 350 8.94 16.14 -3.15
C LEU A 350 9.15 17.59 -2.69
N GLY A 351 8.34 18.10 -1.75
CA GLY A 351 8.34 19.51 -1.40
C GLY A 351 7.73 20.40 -2.48
N ILE A 352 6.99 19.85 -3.45
CA ILE A 352 6.43 20.59 -4.59
C ILE A 352 4.94 20.88 -4.33
N TYR A 353 4.57 22.16 -4.42
CA TYR A 353 3.21 22.64 -4.24
C TYR A 353 2.25 21.95 -5.22
N HIS A 354 1.07 21.57 -4.75
CA HIS A 354 0.01 20.90 -5.49
C HIS A 354 0.32 19.47 -5.97
N LEU A 355 1.55 18.98 -5.86
CA LEU A 355 1.93 17.67 -6.40
C LEU A 355 1.28 16.49 -5.67
N GLN A 356 1.21 16.55 -4.33
CA GLN A 356 0.50 15.54 -3.52
C GLN A 356 -0.98 15.48 -3.90
N ARG A 357 -1.61 16.65 -4.04
CA ARG A 357 -3.02 16.78 -4.39
C ARG A 357 -3.28 16.23 -5.80
N LEU A 358 -2.46 16.58 -6.79
CA LEU A 358 -2.57 16.04 -8.15
C LEU A 358 -2.47 14.50 -8.15
N TRP A 359 -1.49 13.94 -7.43
CA TRP A 359 -1.34 12.49 -7.28
C TRP A 359 -2.62 11.85 -6.71
N GLN A 360 -3.08 12.31 -5.55
CA GLN A 360 -4.27 11.75 -4.88
C GLN A 360 -5.54 11.91 -5.72
N LYS A 361 -5.70 13.04 -6.40
CA LYS A 361 -6.83 13.30 -7.31
C LYS A 361 -6.92 12.24 -8.41
N ILE A 362 -5.78 11.90 -9.03
CA ILE A 362 -5.76 10.85 -10.06
C ILE A 362 -6.01 9.47 -9.45
N GLN A 363 -5.49 9.17 -8.26
CA GLN A 363 -5.79 7.89 -7.60
C GLN A 363 -7.28 7.75 -7.24
N LEU A 364 -7.92 8.81 -6.78
CA LEU A 364 -9.37 8.84 -6.54
C LEU A 364 -10.15 8.65 -7.84
N ARG A 365 -9.75 9.32 -8.92
CA ARG A 365 -10.37 9.17 -10.25
C ARG A 365 -10.27 7.75 -10.78
N LYS A 366 -9.10 7.10 -10.67
CA LYS A 366 -8.89 5.69 -11.05
C LYS A 366 -9.81 4.73 -10.30
N ARG A 367 -10.18 5.07 -9.06
CA ARG A 367 -11.06 4.27 -8.18
C ARG A 367 -12.55 4.60 -8.35
N GLY A 368 -12.91 5.58 -9.18
CA GLY A 368 -14.29 6.04 -9.34
C GLY A 368 -14.86 6.75 -8.10
N GLU A 369 -14.00 7.24 -7.20
CA GLU A 369 -14.41 7.97 -6.00
C GLU A 369 -14.65 9.46 -6.30
N SER A 370 -15.67 10.05 -5.69
CA SER A 370 -15.99 11.47 -5.83
C SER A 370 -15.04 12.35 -5.03
N TYR A 371 -14.66 13.51 -5.57
CA TYR A 371 -13.88 14.53 -4.88
C TYR A 371 -14.28 15.94 -5.34
N THR A 372 -13.88 16.95 -4.57
CA THR A 372 -14.13 18.36 -4.91
C THR A 372 -12.90 18.97 -5.58
N GLU A 373 -13.06 19.43 -6.80
CA GLU A 373 -12.04 20.19 -7.53
C GLU A 373 -12.07 21.67 -7.13
N LEU A 374 -10.89 22.30 -7.08
CA LEU A 374 -10.72 23.73 -6.93
C LEU A 374 -11.11 24.44 -8.24
N ALA A 375 -11.45 25.72 -8.15
CA ALA A 375 -11.62 26.54 -9.35
C ALA A 375 -10.31 26.54 -10.17
N ASN A 376 -10.43 26.30 -11.48
CA ASN A 376 -9.29 26.24 -12.42
C ASN A 376 -8.19 25.22 -12.04
N GLU A 377 -8.49 24.18 -11.27
CA GLU A 377 -7.49 23.21 -10.80
C GLU A 377 -6.75 22.52 -11.96
N TRP A 378 -7.43 22.28 -13.08
CA TRP A 378 -6.80 21.72 -14.29
C TRP A 378 -5.66 22.59 -14.83
N HIS A 379 -5.81 23.91 -14.78
CA HIS A 379 -4.76 24.83 -15.21
C HIS A 379 -3.54 24.76 -14.28
N LEU A 380 -3.79 24.61 -12.98
CA LEU A 380 -2.75 24.40 -11.97
C LEU A 380 -2.03 23.05 -12.17
N ASP A 381 -2.76 21.97 -12.47
CA ASP A 381 -2.19 20.65 -12.79
C ASP A 381 -1.23 20.73 -13.98
N LYS A 382 -1.69 21.35 -15.07
CA LYS A 382 -0.90 21.49 -16.29
C LYS A 382 0.34 22.35 -16.04
N THR A 383 0.18 23.48 -15.35
CA THR A 383 1.27 24.40 -15.04
C THR A 383 2.32 23.74 -14.14
N LEU A 384 1.90 22.95 -13.15
CA LEU A 384 2.81 22.15 -12.33
C LEU A 384 3.68 21.21 -13.19
N LEU A 385 3.07 20.45 -14.10
CA LEU A 385 3.81 19.50 -14.96
C LEU A 385 4.76 20.21 -15.94
N ASP A 386 4.36 21.36 -16.49
CA ASP A 386 5.20 22.15 -17.40
C ASP A 386 6.36 22.83 -16.67
N LEU A 387 6.12 23.43 -15.49
CA LEU A 387 7.16 24.07 -14.67
C LEU A 387 8.18 23.06 -14.12
N CYS A 388 7.75 21.82 -13.83
CA CYS A 388 8.67 20.74 -13.51
C CYS A 388 9.45 20.22 -14.74
N GLY A 389 9.17 20.70 -15.95
CA GLY A 389 9.83 20.23 -17.17
C GLY A 389 9.43 18.80 -17.58
N ILE A 390 8.27 18.32 -17.12
CA ILE A 390 7.76 16.98 -17.43
C ILE A 390 6.90 17.03 -18.70
N GLY A 391 6.06 18.07 -18.80
CA GLY A 391 5.05 18.19 -19.85
C GLY A 391 3.78 17.40 -19.53
N LEU A 392 2.68 17.81 -20.16
CA LEU A 392 1.36 17.29 -19.85
C LEU A 392 1.21 15.79 -20.15
N GLU A 393 1.57 15.35 -21.35
CA GLU A 393 1.38 13.95 -21.75
C GLU A 393 2.25 12.96 -20.94
N PRO A 394 3.57 13.17 -20.76
CA PRO A 394 4.39 12.31 -19.91
C PRO A 394 3.93 12.31 -18.45
N GLY A 395 3.53 13.48 -17.94
CA GLY A 395 3.05 13.62 -16.57
C GLY A 395 1.77 12.85 -16.32
N LEU A 396 0.75 13.01 -17.18
CA LEU A 396 -0.49 12.24 -17.10
C LEU A 396 -0.24 10.74 -17.28
N ARG A 397 0.60 10.35 -18.25
CA ARG A 397 0.95 8.95 -18.46
C ARG A 397 1.53 8.34 -17.19
N ALA A 398 2.48 9.02 -16.54
CA ALA A 398 3.07 8.56 -15.29
C ALA A 398 2.05 8.51 -14.14
N LEU A 399 1.19 9.51 -14.00
CA LEU A 399 0.13 9.53 -12.99
C LEU A 399 -0.83 8.34 -13.12
N TYR A 400 -1.20 7.98 -14.35
CA TYR A 400 -2.11 6.86 -14.61
C TYR A 400 -1.43 5.49 -14.57
N GLN A 401 -0.15 5.39 -14.96
CA GLN A 401 0.61 4.13 -14.95
C GLN A 401 1.08 3.71 -13.56
N ASN A 402 1.27 4.65 -12.64
CA ASN A 402 1.75 4.34 -11.29
C ASN A 402 0.58 4.22 -10.31
N ASP A 403 0.62 3.17 -9.48
CA ASP A 403 -0.29 2.97 -8.34
C ASP A 403 0.32 3.42 -7.02
N HIS A 404 1.66 3.48 -6.95
CA HIS A 404 2.43 3.89 -5.77
C HIS A 404 3.05 5.27 -5.95
N GLN A 405 2.98 6.09 -4.90
CA GLN A 405 3.55 7.44 -4.92
C GLN A 405 5.06 7.43 -5.09
N SER A 406 5.75 6.48 -4.47
CA SER A 406 7.21 6.35 -4.55
C SER A 406 7.69 6.16 -6.00
N ALA A 407 6.96 5.38 -6.80
CA ALA A 407 7.29 5.15 -8.20
C ALA A 407 7.05 6.42 -9.06
N PHE A 408 5.96 7.15 -8.78
CA PHE A 408 5.70 8.44 -9.41
C PHE A 408 6.77 9.48 -9.06
N VAL A 409 7.17 9.54 -7.78
CA VAL A 409 8.25 10.41 -7.29
C VAL A 409 9.58 10.08 -7.98
N ALA A 410 9.93 8.80 -8.10
CA ALA A 410 11.15 8.36 -8.78
C ALA A 410 11.17 8.78 -10.26
N PHE A 411 10.02 8.66 -10.95
CA PHE A 411 9.85 9.14 -12.33
C PHE A 411 10.14 10.64 -12.45
N ILE A 412 9.56 11.47 -11.56
CA ILE A 412 9.78 12.91 -11.57
C ILE A 412 11.26 13.23 -11.34
N GLN A 413 11.89 12.62 -10.32
CA GLN A 413 13.30 12.85 -10.01
C GLN A 413 14.22 12.50 -11.18
N GLN A 414 13.92 11.41 -11.90
CA GLN A 414 14.72 10.97 -13.05
C GLN A 414 14.65 11.95 -14.22
N ILE A 415 13.47 12.52 -14.50
CA ILE A 415 13.23 13.36 -15.69
C ILE A 415 13.51 14.83 -15.42
N ALA A 416 12.99 15.36 -14.31
CA ALA A 416 13.00 16.78 -14.03
C ALA A 416 14.37 17.25 -13.52
N LYS A 417 15.05 16.41 -12.72
CA LYS A 417 16.36 16.71 -12.09
C LYS A 417 16.40 18.09 -11.42
N LEU A 418 15.32 18.45 -10.73
CA LEU A 418 15.13 19.75 -10.09
C LEU A 418 16.06 19.92 -8.90
N THR A 419 16.67 21.11 -8.80
CA THR A 419 17.39 21.57 -7.61
C THR A 419 16.43 22.15 -6.58
N ALA A 420 16.91 22.38 -5.35
CA ALA A 420 16.11 23.06 -4.32
C ALA A 420 15.70 24.49 -4.75
N ALA A 421 16.53 25.18 -5.52
CA ALA A 421 16.21 26.51 -6.06
C ALA A 421 15.10 26.45 -7.10
N ASP A 422 15.11 25.43 -7.96
CA ASP A 422 14.04 25.21 -8.95
C ASP A 422 12.71 24.95 -8.24
N ILE A 423 12.69 24.05 -7.24
CA ILE A 423 11.48 23.74 -6.46
C ILE A 423 10.93 25.00 -5.77
N ALA A 424 11.80 25.83 -5.19
CA ALA A 424 11.37 27.09 -4.56
C ALA A 424 10.72 28.05 -5.57
N GLY A 425 11.31 28.20 -6.76
CA GLY A 425 10.76 29.03 -7.84
C GLY A 425 9.42 28.50 -8.38
N ILE A 426 9.30 27.19 -8.56
CA ILE A 426 8.07 26.52 -8.98
C ILE A 426 6.97 26.75 -7.95
N ASN A 427 7.26 26.51 -6.66
CA ASN A 427 6.30 26.70 -5.58
C ASN A 427 5.80 28.15 -5.48
N GLN A 428 6.70 29.12 -5.66
CA GLN A 428 6.33 30.54 -5.67
C GLN A 428 5.32 30.85 -6.78
N GLN A 429 5.56 30.35 -8.00
CA GLN A 429 4.68 30.57 -9.14
C GLN A 429 3.32 29.86 -8.96
N LEU A 430 3.32 28.59 -8.57
CA LEU A 430 2.08 27.82 -8.36
C LEU A 430 1.23 28.39 -7.21
N SER A 431 1.86 28.82 -6.12
CA SER A 431 1.16 29.47 -5.01
C SER A 431 0.52 30.79 -5.45
N ALA A 432 1.23 31.61 -6.25
CA ALA A 432 0.68 32.84 -6.80
C ALA A 432 -0.55 32.61 -7.67
N ILE A 433 -0.54 31.56 -8.51
CA ILE A 433 -1.69 31.13 -9.32
C ILE A 433 -2.85 30.72 -8.41
N SER A 434 -2.60 29.86 -7.42
CA SER A 434 -3.65 29.34 -6.53
C SER A 434 -4.32 30.43 -5.68
N HIS A 435 -3.62 31.52 -5.36
CA HIS A 435 -4.16 32.64 -4.59
C HIS A 435 -4.71 33.78 -5.46
N GLY A 436 -4.67 33.65 -6.80
CA GLY A 436 -5.08 34.72 -7.71
C GLY A 436 -4.22 35.99 -7.60
N LEU A 437 -2.96 35.84 -7.18
CA LEU A 437 -2.00 36.92 -6.92
C LEU A 437 -1.09 37.22 -8.12
N THR A 438 -1.44 36.75 -9.33
CA THR A 438 -0.67 37.03 -10.53
C THR A 438 -0.77 38.52 -10.89
N SER A 439 0.30 39.27 -10.66
CA SER A 439 0.43 40.64 -11.15
C SER A 439 0.42 40.62 -12.68
N SER A 440 -0.67 41.02 -13.33
CA SER A 440 -0.65 41.29 -14.77
C SER A 440 0.24 42.51 -15.00
N VAL A 441 1.52 42.30 -15.34
CA VAL A 441 2.31 43.37 -15.92
C VAL A 441 1.89 43.43 -17.39
N THR A 442 0.75 44.08 -17.65
CA THR A 442 0.34 44.46 -19.01
C THR A 442 1.45 45.34 -19.57
N MET A 443 1.95 44.99 -20.75
CA MET A 443 2.86 45.87 -21.48
C MET A 443 2.10 47.18 -21.79
N PRO A 444 2.69 48.37 -21.61
CA PRO A 444 1.97 49.63 -21.81
C PRO A 444 1.41 49.73 -23.24
N GLU A 445 0.12 50.11 -23.36
CA GLU A 445 -0.56 50.33 -24.64
C GLU A 445 0.11 51.47 -25.43
N VAL A 446 0.33 51.25 -26.73
CA VAL A 446 0.66 52.33 -27.67
C VAL A 446 -0.66 52.88 -28.18
N ASP A 447 -1.08 54.01 -27.60
CA ASP A 447 -2.33 54.70 -27.93
C ASP A 447 -2.30 55.35 -29.33
N ASP A 448 -3.51 55.57 -29.84
CA ASP A 448 -3.93 55.91 -31.20
C ASP A 448 -3.25 57.13 -31.89
N LEU A 449 -3.28 57.07 -33.23
CA LEU A 449 -2.64 57.94 -34.22
C LEU A 449 -2.79 59.47 -34.03
N ASN A 450 -1.66 60.21 -34.14
CA ASN A 450 -1.56 61.37 -35.03
C ASN A 450 -0.12 61.82 -35.32
N SER A 451 0.21 61.83 -36.62
CA SER A 451 1.26 62.60 -37.30
C SER A 451 2.73 62.42 -36.86
N ILE A 452 3.50 61.72 -37.70
CA ILE A 452 4.67 62.22 -38.47
C ILE A 452 5.52 60.99 -38.89
N GLU A 453 5.84 60.90 -40.18
CA GLU A 453 6.79 59.92 -40.71
C GLU A 453 8.16 60.04 -40.01
N VAL A 454 8.76 58.90 -39.61
CA VAL A 454 10.20 58.52 -39.69
C VAL A 454 10.59 57.55 -38.54
N GLU A 455 11.23 56.45 -38.96
CA GLU A 455 12.14 55.51 -38.25
C GLU A 455 11.61 54.59 -37.11
N ASP A 456 11.27 53.38 -37.55
CA ASP A 456 11.50 52.06 -36.94
C ASP A 456 12.60 52.03 -35.85
N SER A 457 12.26 52.41 -34.61
CA SER A 457 13.19 52.29 -33.47
C SER A 457 12.49 52.32 -32.11
N ASN A 458 11.68 51.28 -31.82
CA ASN A 458 11.51 50.85 -30.44
C ASN A 458 12.49 49.68 -30.17
N PRO A 459 13.67 49.91 -29.56
CA PRO A 459 14.70 48.88 -29.36
C PRO A 459 14.27 47.73 -28.43
N ALA A 460 13.09 47.82 -27.81
CA ALA A 460 12.50 46.75 -27.00
C ALA A 460 11.54 45.83 -27.78
N ALA A 461 11.19 46.16 -29.03
CA ALA A 461 10.20 45.42 -29.79
C ALA A 461 10.82 44.34 -30.69
N VAL A 462 10.48 43.05 -30.46
CA VAL A 462 11.01 41.92 -31.26
C VAL A 462 10.23 41.69 -32.56
N LEU A 463 8.95 42.09 -32.60
CA LEU A 463 8.11 42.11 -33.80
C LEU A 463 7.92 43.55 -34.31
N SER A 464 8.02 43.74 -35.63
CA SER A 464 7.69 45.00 -36.28
C SER A 464 6.18 45.24 -36.34
N GLU A 465 5.76 46.49 -36.54
CA GLU A 465 4.34 46.82 -36.73
C GLU A 465 3.72 46.11 -37.95
N SER A 466 4.51 45.90 -39.01
CA SER A 466 4.06 45.12 -40.18
C SER A 466 3.83 43.64 -39.84
N GLN A 467 4.65 43.04 -38.98
CA GLN A 467 4.44 41.68 -38.49
C GLN A 467 3.21 41.60 -37.58
N LEU A 468 3.01 42.56 -36.69
CA LEU A 468 1.82 42.61 -35.83
C LEU A 468 0.54 42.76 -36.65
N ASN A 469 0.53 43.61 -37.68
CA ASN A 469 -0.60 43.74 -38.59
C ASN A 469 -0.86 42.46 -39.39
N PHE A 470 0.20 41.78 -39.84
CA PHE A 470 0.07 40.48 -40.49
C PHE A 470 -0.50 39.41 -39.54
N TRP A 471 -0.07 39.37 -38.28
CA TRP A 471 -0.63 38.47 -37.27
C TRP A 471 -2.12 38.72 -37.05
N ARG A 472 -2.53 39.99 -36.91
CA ARG A 472 -3.95 40.37 -36.73
C ARG A 472 -4.81 39.89 -37.90
N SER A 473 -4.33 40.01 -39.15
CA SER A 473 -5.10 39.63 -40.34
C SER A 473 -5.05 38.13 -40.66
N GLU A 474 -3.87 37.51 -40.58
CA GLU A 474 -3.65 36.14 -41.04
C GLU A 474 -3.65 35.10 -39.92
N GLY A 475 -3.40 35.51 -38.67
CA GLY A 475 -3.41 34.64 -37.48
C GLY A 475 -2.17 33.77 -37.31
N TYR A 476 -1.10 33.99 -38.08
CA TYR A 476 0.16 33.28 -37.96
C TYR A 476 1.37 34.18 -38.27
N LEU A 477 2.56 33.78 -37.82
CA LEU A 477 3.84 34.41 -38.15
C LEU A 477 4.92 33.37 -38.41
N VAL A 478 5.88 33.75 -39.27
CA VAL A 478 7.15 33.04 -39.47
C VAL A 478 8.27 33.98 -39.03
N ILE A 479 8.92 33.65 -37.92
CA ILE A 479 9.99 34.45 -37.34
C ILE A 479 11.34 33.83 -37.70
N PRO A 480 12.17 34.54 -38.49
CA PRO A 480 13.39 33.94 -39.01
C PRO A 480 14.46 33.78 -37.93
N HIS A 481 15.22 32.70 -38.04
CA HIS A 481 16.47 32.47 -37.31
C HIS A 481 16.33 32.68 -35.79
N VAL A 482 15.35 32.03 -35.16
CA VAL A 482 15.28 31.96 -33.69
C VAL A 482 16.29 30.96 -33.14
N LEU A 483 16.67 29.94 -33.90
CA LEU A 483 17.80 29.05 -33.59
C LEU A 483 18.94 29.24 -34.59
N THR A 484 20.17 29.02 -34.14
CA THR A 484 21.33 28.95 -35.04
C THR A 484 21.37 27.64 -35.82
N ALA A 485 22.19 27.58 -36.86
CA ALA A 485 22.41 26.38 -37.64
C ALA A 485 22.97 25.23 -36.79
N GLU A 486 23.84 25.55 -35.83
CA GLU A 486 24.44 24.59 -34.89
C GLU A 486 23.40 24.03 -33.92
N GLN A 487 22.50 24.86 -33.39
CA GLN A 487 21.41 24.39 -32.53
C GLN A 487 20.46 23.47 -33.29
N CYS A 488 20.14 23.81 -34.55
CA CYS A 488 19.33 22.95 -35.41
C CYS A 488 20.04 21.62 -35.68
N ALA A 489 21.32 21.65 -36.05
CA ALA A 489 22.12 20.45 -36.30
C ALA A 489 22.18 19.54 -35.07
N ALA A 490 22.50 20.08 -33.89
CA ALA A 490 22.54 19.32 -32.64
C ALA A 490 21.18 18.67 -32.29
N THR A 491 20.08 19.36 -32.61
CA THR A 491 18.74 18.81 -32.38
C THR A 491 18.41 17.69 -33.38
N ARG A 492 18.78 17.85 -34.65
CA ARG A 492 18.65 16.79 -35.66
C ARG A 492 19.49 15.57 -35.31
N ASP A 493 20.73 15.76 -34.88
CA ASP A 493 21.63 14.68 -34.47
C ASP A 493 21.04 13.86 -33.32
N PHE A 494 20.45 14.55 -32.33
CA PHE A 494 19.71 13.89 -31.25
C PHE A 494 18.54 13.06 -31.80
N ILE A 495 17.72 13.60 -32.70
CA ILE A 495 16.60 12.87 -33.31
C ILE A 495 17.11 11.64 -34.07
N TRP A 496 18.14 11.80 -34.90
CA TRP A 496 18.75 10.70 -35.65
C TRP A 496 19.28 9.60 -34.73
N GLN A 497 19.96 9.98 -33.65
CA GLN A 497 20.48 9.04 -32.65
C GLN A 497 19.35 8.26 -31.98
N GLN A 498 18.25 8.92 -31.58
CA GLN A 498 17.11 8.23 -30.96
C GLN A 498 16.41 7.27 -31.92
N LEU A 499 16.32 7.66 -33.19
CA LEU A 499 15.77 6.82 -34.26
C LEU A 499 16.70 5.69 -34.68
N GLY A 500 17.99 5.73 -34.34
CA GLY A 500 18.98 4.83 -34.93
C GLY A 500 19.05 4.94 -36.46
N ALA A 501 18.67 6.10 -37.01
CA ALA A 501 18.53 6.34 -38.44
C ALA A 501 19.62 7.30 -38.95
N ASN A 502 19.83 7.30 -40.27
CA ASN A 502 20.86 8.10 -40.92
C ASN A 502 20.25 8.96 -42.02
N GLU A 503 20.55 10.27 -42.00
CA GLU A 503 20.11 11.22 -43.02
C GLU A 503 20.49 10.81 -44.46
N ARG A 504 21.60 10.09 -44.63
CA ARG A 504 22.09 9.65 -45.94
C ARG A 504 21.56 8.28 -46.38
N ASP A 505 20.77 7.61 -45.54
CA ASP A 505 20.20 6.30 -45.83
C ASP A 505 18.67 6.32 -45.64
N PRO A 506 17.90 6.61 -46.71
CA PRO A 506 16.44 6.68 -46.66
C PRO A 506 15.75 5.41 -46.16
N ILE A 507 16.38 4.24 -46.28
CA ILE A 507 15.79 2.97 -45.83
C ILE A 507 15.65 2.97 -44.30
N THR A 508 16.53 3.68 -43.60
CA THR A 508 16.54 3.73 -42.13
C THR A 508 15.42 4.61 -41.53
N TRP A 509 14.77 5.47 -42.32
CA TRP A 509 13.82 6.46 -41.80
C TRP A 509 12.47 5.90 -41.35
N TYR A 510 12.10 4.70 -41.83
CA TYR A 510 10.76 4.13 -41.67
C TYR A 510 10.69 3.04 -40.60
N GLN A 511 11.71 2.95 -39.74
CA GLN A 511 11.71 2.00 -38.62
C GLN A 511 10.69 2.43 -37.58
N ALA A 512 9.94 1.46 -37.04
CA ALA A 512 8.95 1.71 -36.00
C ALA A 512 9.62 1.69 -34.61
N HIS A 513 9.27 2.65 -33.76
CA HIS A 513 9.74 2.72 -32.37
C HIS A 513 8.57 2.89 -31.40
N ALA A 514 8.73 2.39 -30.17
CA ALA A 514 7.70 2.50 -29.12
C ALA A 514 7.40 3.95 -28.70
N PHE A 515 8.34 4.87 -28.93
CA PHE A 515 8.16 6.30 -28.69
C PHE A 515 7.59 7.05 -29.91
N MET A 516 7.20 6.37 -30.99
CA MET A 516 6.52 7.01 -32.13
C MET A 516 5.00 6.92 -31.98
N GLN A 517 4.33 8.04 -32.19
CA GLN A 517 2.89 8.10 -32.40
C GLN A 517 2.64 8.89 -33.67
N LYS A 518 2.33 8.20 -34.78
CA LYS A 518 2.28 8.82 -36.12
C LYS A 518 3.63 9.47 -36.43
N ILE A 519 3.67 10.75 -36.79
CA ILE A 519 4.91 11.52 -37.01
C ILE A 519 5.52 12.07 -35.72
N MET A 520 4.80 12.03 -34.59
CA MET A 520 5.26 12.60 -33.33
C MET A 520 6.21 11.63 -32.62
N LEU A 521 7.38 12.11 -32.22
CA LEU A 521 8.31 11.36 -31.40
C LEU A 521 8.12 11.81 -29.96
N GLN A 522 7.83 10.89 -29.04
CA GLN A 522 7.59 11.13 -27.62
C GLN A 522 8.89 11.47 -26.85
N LEU A 523 9.66 12.42 -27.39
CA LEU A 523 10.93 12.93 -26.89
C LEU A 523 10.71 14.36 -26.39
N PHE A 524 10.55 14.51 -25.09
CA PHE A 524 10.17 15.79 -24.46
C PHE A 524 11.38 16.53 -23.88
N ARG A 525 12.38 15.79 -23.37
CA ARG A 525 13.51 16.32 -22.61
C ARG A 525 14.83 15.82 -23.17
N HIS A 526 15.74 16.77 -23.39
CA HIS A 526 17.14 16.56 -23.76
C HIS A 526 17.83 17.93 -23.57
N PRO A 527 19.10 17.99 -23.11
CA PRO A 527 19.79 19.27 -22.91
C PRO A 527 19.70 20.24 -24.09
N GLN A 528 19.76 19.71 -25.33
CA GLN A 528 19.59 20.53 -26.54
C GLN A 528 18.16 21.05 -26.74
N LEU A 529 17.13 20.23 -26.48
CA LEU A 529 15.73 20.66 -26.61
C LEU A 529 15.41 21.74 -25.57
N ASP A 530 15.96 21.58 -24.36
CA ASP A 530 15.83 22.55 -23.29
C ASP A 530 16.59 23.85 -23.61
N ALA A 531 17.79 23.76 -24.19
CA ALA A 531 18.53 24.93 -24.64
C ALA A 531 17.77 25.74 -25.71
N ASN A 532 17.13 25.08 -26.68
CA ASN A 532 16.32 25.74 -27.69
C ASN A 532 15.12 26.49 -27.08
N ARG A 533 14.48 25.88 -26.07
CA ARG A 533 13.37 26.46 -25.30
C ARG A 533 13.74 27.73 -24.54
N GLN A 534 14.99 27.83 -24.09
CA GLN A 534 15.49 28.97 -23.30
C GLN A 534 15.98 30.13 -24.16
N VAL A 535 15.81 30.09 -25.49
CA VAL A 535 16.21 31.22 -26.35
C VAL A 535 15.32 32.45 -26.05
N PRO A 536 15.89 33.59 -25.61
CA PRO A 536 15.10 34.74 -25.16
C PRO A 536 14.16 35.31 -26.24
N LYS A 537 14.61 35.33 -27.50
CA LYS A 537 13.84 35.83 -28.65
C LYS A 537 12.49 35.11 -28.77
N ILE A 538 12.44 33.81 -28.49
CA ILE A 538 11.21 33.03 -28.57
C ILE A 538 10.22 33.54 -27.52
N ARG A 539 10.63 33.60 -26.25
CA ARG A 539 9.78 34.10 -25.16
C ARG A 539 9.28 35.51 -25.46
N GLN A 540 10.15 36.41 -25.90
CA GLN A 540 9.79 37.79 -26.25
C GLN A 540 8.71 37.86 -27.32
N VAL A 541 8.75 37.00 -28.35
CA VAL A 541 7.70 36.95 -29.39
C VAL A 541 6.36 36.58 -28.77
N PHE A 542 6.31 35.54 -27.93
CA PHE A 542 5.07 35.15 -27.25
C PHE A 542 4.58 36.24 -26.29
N GLU A 543 5.47 36.86 -25.50
CA GLU A 543 5.11 37.94 -24.58
C GLU A 543 4.51 39.15 -25.30
N GLN A 544 5.01 39.48 -26.49
CA GLN A 544 4.43 40.54 -27.32
C GLN A 544 3.05 40.18 -27.87
N LEU A 545 2.86 38.95 -28.36
CA LEU A 545 1.56 38.52 -28.88
C LEU A 545 0.50 38.40 -27.77
N TRP A 546 0.91 37.93 -26.59
CA TRP A 546 0.04 37.84 -25.41
C TRP A 546 -0.10 39.16 -24.64
N GLN A 547 0.72 40.17 -24.96
CA GLN A 547 0.80 41.46 -24.27
C GLN A 547 1.03 41.37 -22.75
N ARG A 548 1.72 40.32 -22.31
CA ARG A 548 2.00 40.02 -20.89
C ARG A 548 3.26 39.16 -20.76
N THR A 549 3.90 39.22 -19.60
CA THR A 549 5.18 38.55 -19.32
C THR A 549 5.07 37.33 -18.43
N ASP A 550 3.92 37.13 -17.78
CA ASP A 550 3.64 36.04 -16.85
C ASP A 550 3.20 34.77 -17.61
N LEU A 551 4.06 34.33 -18.53
CA LEU A 551 3.84 33.16 -19.36
C LEU A 551 4.60 31.93 -18.86
N VAL A 552 3.92 30.78 -18.89
CA VAL A 552 4.46 29.43 -18.71
C VAL A 552 4.78 28.84 -20.07
N MET A 553 5.96 28.26 -20.20
CA MET A 553 6.39 27.56 -21.40
C MET A 553 5.96 26.08 -21.32
N THR A 554 5.43 25.53 -22.41
CA THR A 554 5.12 24.10 -22.48
C THR A 554 6.38 23.24 -22.60
N THR A 555 6.38 22.07 -21.97
CA THR A 555 7.35 21.02 -22.30
C THR A 555 6.73 20.06 -23.31
N ASP A 556 6.97 20.32 -24.59
CA ASP A 556 6.41 19.54 -25.70
C ASP A 556 7.46 18.71 -26.44
N ARG A 557 7.03 17.92 -27.43
CA ARG A 557 7.82 16.92 -28.12
C ARG A 557 8.41 17.41 -29.45
N VAL A 558 9.04 16.50 -30.17
CA VAL A 558 9.51 16.72 -31.56
C VAL A 558 8.70 15.85 -32.52
N SER A 559 8.79 16.12 -33.82
CA SER A 559 8.24 15.21 -34.84
C SER A 559 9.21 15.00 -35.98
N PHE A 560 9.05 13.84 -36.61
CA PHE A 560 9.79 13.39 -37.78
C PHE A 560 8.79 12.92 -38.83
N ASN A 561 8.73 13.64 -39.97
CA ASN A 561 7.82 13.33 -41.07
C ASN A 561 8.64 12.96 -42.33
N PRO A 562 8.90 11.66 -42.58
CA PRO A 562 9.64 11.22 -43.75
C PRO A 562 8.80 11.33 -45.03
N PRO A 563 9.41 11.34 -46.22
CA PRO A 563 8.68 11.30 -47.49
C PRO A 563 7.71 10.10 -47.62
N GLU A 564 6.61 10.26 -48.33
CA GLU A 564 5.72 9.15 -48.67
C GLU A 564 6.42 8.15 -49.60
N THR A 565 6.14 6.88 -49.39
CA THR A 565 6.60 5.77 -50.24
C THR A 565 5.40 4.89 -50.58
N PRO A 566 5.52 3.94 -51.54
CA PRO A 566 4.46 2.96 -51.80
C PRO A 566 4.06 2.13 -50.57
N THR A 567 4.92 2.06 -49.55
CA THR A 567 4.72 1.26 -48.34
C THR A 567 4.50 2.09 -47.08
N TRP A 568 4.65 3.41 -47.15
CA TRP A 568 4.45 4.32 -46.02
C TRP A 568 3.70 5.57 -46.50
N HIS A 569 2.52 5.79 -45.91
CA HIS A 569 1.68 6.95 -46.17
C HIS A 569 1.57 7.80 -44.92
N PHE A 570 1.39 9.10 -45.11
CA PHE A 570 1.26 10.05 -44.02
C PHE A 570 0.06 9.70 -43.13
N PRO A 571 0.26 9.37 -41.83
CA PRO A 571 -0.82 8.86 -40.96
C PRO A 571 -1.62 9.96 -40.23
N GLY A 572 -1.43 11.23 -40.61
CA GLY A 572 -2.01 12.38 -39.93
C GLY A 572 -1.21 12.88 -38.71
N PRO A 573 -1.76 13.84 -37.94
CA PRO A 573 -3.12 14.37 -38.06
C PRO A 573 -3.31 15.25 -39.31
N ASP A 574 -4.50 15.13 -39.91
CA ASP A 574 -5.00 16.06 -40.92
C ASP A 574 -5.35 17.42 -40.29
N MET A 575 -6.05 18.29 -41.01
CA MET A 575 -6.49 19.59 -40.49
C MET A 575 -7.42 19.43 -39.27
N HIS A 576 -7.11 20.11 -38.16
CA HIS A 576 -7.81 20.05 -36.88
C HIS A 576 -7.65 21.35 -36.08
N TRP A 577 -8.26 21.38 -34.90
CA TRP A 577 -8.01 22.36 -33.85
C TRP A 577 -7.55 21.64 -32.58
N ASP A 578 -6.65 22.23 -31.82
CA ASP A 578 -6.18 21.71 -30.54
C ASP A 578 -6.86 22.40 -29.35
N MET A 579 -8.05 22.98 -29.58
CA MET A 579 -8.83 23.70 -28.59
C MET A 579 -10.31 23.32 -28.67
N PRO A 580 -11.05 23.37 -27.55
CA PRO A 580 -12.49 23.08 -27.55
C PRO A 580 -13.27 24.05 -28.44
N LEU A 581 -14.12 23.53 -29.32
CA LEU A 581 -14.86 24.35 -30.29
C LEU A 581 -16.14 24.96 -29.68
N ARG A 582 -15.96 25.77 -28.63
CA ARG A 582 -17.04 26.42 -27.86
C ARG A 582 -16.85 27.93 -27.78
N LEU A 583 -17.98 28.63 -27.59
CA LEU A 583 -18.01 30.10 -27.46
C LEU A 583 -17.96 30.54 -25.98
N PRO A 584 -17.36 31.71 -25.68
CA PRO A 584 -16.49 32.49 -26.56
C PRO A 584 -15.16 31.76 -26.82
N VAL A 585 -14.52 32.03 -27.96
CA VAL A 585 -13.20 31.47 -28.27
C VAL A 585 -12.14 32.36 -27.63
N GLU A 586 -11.52 31.85 -26.56
CA GLU A 586 -10.45 32.56 -25.85
C GLU A 586 -9.21 32.73 -26.74
N PHE A 587 -8.36 33.70 -26.44
CA PHE A 587 -7.09 33.83 -27.15
C PHE A 587 -6.13 32.71 -26.72
N GLY A 588 -5.38 32.19 -27.68
CA GLY A 588 -4.35 31.20 -27.43
C GLY A 588 -3.42 31.04 -28.63
N THR A 589 -2.19 30.63 -28.36
CA THR A 589 -1.16 30.40 -29.37
C THR A 589 -0.78 28.93 -29.42
N GLN A 590 -0.10 28.54 -30.48
CA GLN A 590 0.71 27.33 -30.60
C GLN A 590 1.93 27.65 -31.46
N GLY A 591 2.97 26.82 -31.38
CA GLY A 591 4.19 27.06 -32.13
C GLY A 591 5.03 25.81 -32.40
N LEU A 592 5.87 25.92 -33.42
CA LEU A 592 6.90 24.95 -33.75
C LEU A 592 8.11 25.64 -34.37
N ILE A 593 9.27 25.02 -34.21
CA ILE A 593 10.52 25.47 -34.83
C ILE A 593 10.91 24.43 -35.88
N TYR A 594 11.15 24.88 -37.11
CA TYR A 594 11.74 23.99 -38.11
C TYR A 594 13.19 23.68 -37.77
N LEU A 595 13.54 22.40 -37.77
CA LEU A 595 14.91 21.93 -37.56
C LEU A 595 15.58 21.59 -38.91
N THR A 596 14.81 21.54 -39.98
CA THR A 596 15.23 21.29 -41.36
C THR A 596 14.62 22.35 -42.27
N ASP A 597 15.34 22.75 -43.32
CA ASP A 597 14.76 23.55 -44.40
C ASP A 597 13.56 22.78 -44.98
N THR A 598 12.40 23.44 -44.98
CA THR A 598 11.13 22.79 -45.30
C THR A 598 10.42 23.59 -46.38
N ILE A 599 10.32 23.01 -47.58
CA ILE A 599 9.48 23.54 -48.67
C ILE A 599 8.00 23.14 -48.46
N ALA A 600 7.09 23.77 -49.20
CA ALA A 600 5.65 23.58 -49.04
C ALA A 600 5.20 22.11 -49.15
N GLU A 601 5.83 21.34 -50.03
CA GLU A 601 5.54 19.94 -50.29
C GLU A 601 6.31 18.98 -49.38
N GLN A 602 7.17 19.46 -48.47
CA GLN A 602 7.99 18.64 -47.56
C GLN A 602 7.26 18.37 -46.23
N GLY A 603 5.96 18.12 -46.28
CA GLY A 603 5.17 17.84 -45.08
C GLY A 603 5.07 19.03 -44.12
N ALA A 604 5.10 20.23 -44.70
CA ALA A 604 5.06 21.50 -44.00
C ALA A 604 3.84 21.63 -43.07
N PHE A 605 3.98 22.48 -42.06
CA PHE A 605 2.83 22.98 -41.32
C PHE A 605 1.86 23.68 -42.27
N CYS A 606 0.58 23.37 -42.13
CA CYS A 606 -0.51 23.94 -42.89
C CYS A 606 -1.50 24.60 -41.95
N CYS A 607 -2.07 25.74 -42.34
CA CYS A 607 -3.17 26.39 -41.63
C CYS A 607 -4.16 27.00 -42.61
N VAL A 608 -5.30 27.48 -42.11
CA VAL A 608 -6.25 28.32 -42.89
C VAL A 608 -6.13 29.77 -42.40
N PRO A 609 -5.38 30.63 -43.11
CA PRO A 609 -5.15 32.00 -42.65
C PRO A 609 -6.44 32.80 -42.50
N GLY A 610 -6.50 33.65 -41.47
CA GLY A 610 -7.63 34.53 -41.17
C GLY A 610 -8.87 33.82 -40.62
N PHE A 611 -8.82 32.52 -40.35
CA PHE A 611 -9.97 31.78 -39.80
C PHE A 611 -10.29 32.19 -38.35
N HIS A 612 -9.30 32.63 -37.57
CA HIS A 612 -9.50 33.11 -36.19
C HIS A 612 -10.45 34.31 -36.11
N LEU A 613 -10.55 35.11 -37.18
CA LEU A 613 -11.50 36.23 -37.27
C LEU A 613 -12.94 35.77 -37.57
N LYS A 614 -13.12 34.53 -38.01
CA LYS A 614 -14.40 33.98 -38.50
C LYS A 614 -14.94 32.85 -37.63
N ILE A 615 -14.12 32.30 -36.73
CA ILE A 615 -14.44 31.08 -36.01
C ILE A 615 -15.71 31.20 -35.18
N GLU A 616 -15.94 32.33 -34.50
CA GLU A 616 -17.11 32.48 -33.65
C GLU A 616 -18.40 32.54 -34.47
N GLU A 617 -18.42 33.31 -35.56
CA GLU A 617 -19.53 33.34 -36.50
C GLU A 617 -19.77 31.95 -37.11
N TRP A 618 -18.69 31.27 -37.51
CA TRP A 618 -18.76 29.91 -38.04
C TRP A 618 -19.36 28.92 -37.03
N LEU A 619 -18.95 28.96 -35.76
CA LEU A 619 -19.51 28.12 -34.68
C LEU A 619 -21.00 28.42 -34.45
N LEU A 620 -21.38 29.70 -34.43
CA LEU A 620 -22.80 30.11 -34.33
C LEU A 620 -23.63 29.55 -35.48
N GLU A 621 -23.09 29.55 -36.71
CA GLU A 621 -23.77 28.95 -37.85
C GLU A 621 -23.88 27.43 -37.75
N GLN A 622 -22.81 26.73 -37.34
CA GLN A 622 -22.85 25.27 -37.20
C GLN A 622 -23.87 24.84 -36.13
N ASN A 623 -23.91 25.56 -35.00
CA ASN A 623 -24.87 25.31 -33.91
C ASN A 623 -26.31 25.49 -34.38
N LYS A 624 -26.60 26.52 -35.18
CA LYS A 624 -27.95 26.75 -35.75
C LYS A 624 -28.36 25.70 -36.78
N LYS A 625 -27.43 25.23 -37.61
CA LYS A 625 -27.74 24.34 -38.74
C LYS A 625 -27.90 22.89 -38.31
N GLN A 626 -27.04 22.37 -37.42
CA GLN A 626 -26.90 20.92 -37.23
C GLN A 626 -26.58 20.46 -35.79
N ASN A 627 -26.45 21.36 -34.81
CA ASN A 627 -26.10 21.04 -33.40
C ASN A 627 -25.02 19.94 -33.27
N LYS A 628 -23.96 20.07 -34.07
CA LYS A 628 -22.87 19.10 -34.18
C LYS A 628 -22.07 18.99 -32.89
N THR A 629 -21.59 17.78 -32.63
CA THR A 629 -20.55 17.53 -31.63
C THR A 629 -19.18 18.05 -32.10
N ASP A 630 -18.25 18.30 -31.18
CA ASP A 630 -16.86 18.70 -31.52
C ASP A 630 -16.23 17.75 -32.56
N ILE A 631 -16.41 16.43 -32.40
CA ILE A 631 -15.87 15.41 -33.31
C ILE A 631 -16.38 15.63 -34.75
N GLU A 632 -17.66 15.95 -34.92
CA GLU A 632 -18.26 16.20 -36.23
C GLU A 632 -17.79 17.52 -36.84
N LEU A 633 -17.46 18.52 -36.01
CA LEU A 633 -16.88 19.79 -36.47
C LEU A 633 -15.47 19.59 -37.04
N HIS A 634 -14.66 18.72 -36.43
CA HIS A 634 -13.33 18.35 -36.94
C HIS A 634 -13.38 17.62 -38.30
N GLN A 635 -14.50 16.97 -38.62
CA GLN A 635 -14.70 16.19 -39.85
C GLN A 635 -15.29 17.02 -41.01
N GLN A 636 -15.17 18.34 -40.96
CA GLN A 636 -15.66 19.19 -42.04
C GLN A 636 -14.90 18.98 -43.36
N ASP A 637 -15.50 19.43 -44.46
CA ASP A 637 -14.89 19.34 -45.79
C ASP A 637 -13.77 20.38 -45.96
N TRP A 638 -12.55 19.95 -45.65
CA TRP A 638 -11.33 20.74 -45.73
C TRP A 638 -10.98 21.21 -47.15
N SER A 639 -11.51 20.58 -48.21
CA SER A 639 -11.27 21.00 -49.60
C SER A 639 -11.88 22.36 -49.94
N LYS A 640 -12.82 22.84 -49.12
CA LYS A 640 -13.48 24.14 -49.28
C LYS A 640 -12.73 25.30 -48.64
N TRP A 641 -11.65 25.03 -47.92
CA TRP A 641 -10.90 26.04 -47.19
C TRP A 641 -9.55 26.35 -47.87
N PRO A 642 -9.08 27.62 -47.83
CA PRO A 642 -7.80 28.00 -48.42
C PRO A 642 -6.64 27.55 -47.52
N ILE A 643 -6.37 26.25 -47.50
CA ILE A 643 -5.26 25.67 -46.72
C ILE A 643 -3.94 26.11 -47.33
N ARG A 644 -3.06 26.68 -46.49
CA ARG A 644 -1.76 27.21 -46.89
C ARG A 644 -0.62 26.41 -46.22
N PRO A 645 0.21 25.70 -47.00
CA PRO A 645 1.46 25.14 -46.50
C PRO A 645 2.50 26.24 -46.28
N LEU A 646 3.18 26.23 -45.13
CA LEU A 646 4.16 27.23 -44.75
C LEU A 646 5.57 26.68 -44.88
N ALA A 647 6.24 27.08 -45.96
CA ALA A 647 7.66 26.85 -46.17
C ALA A 647 8.50 27.81 -45.33
N ALA A 648 9.56 27.31 -44.70
CA ALA A 648 10.51 28.11 -43.93
C ALA A 648 11.83 27.34 -43.71
N ASN A 649 12.86 28.05 -43.26
CA ASN A 649 14.21 27.51 -43.11
C ASN A 649 14.42 26.85 -41.74
N ALA A 650 15.46 26.03 -41.63
CA ALA A 650 15.91 25.54 -40.34
C ALA A 650 16.24 26.71 -39.41
N GLY A 651 15.68 26.66 -38.20
CA GLY A 651 15.82 27.67 -37.16
C GLY A 651 14.70 28.72 -37.16
N ASP A 652 13.76 28.68 -38.09
CA ASP A 652 12.61 29.58 -38.11
C ASP A 652 11.49 29.08 -37.17
N LEU A 653 10.89 30.01 -36.42
CA LEU A 653 9.71 29.76 -35.57
C LEU A 653 8.44 30.04 -36.36
N ILE A 654 7.56 29.05 -36.43
CA ILE A 654 6.16 29.24 -36.81
C ILE A 654 5.35 29.36 -35.54
N ILE A 655 4.56 30.42 -35.44
CA ILE A 655 3.58 30.64 -34.37
C ILE A 655 2.23 30.93 -35.01
N TRP A 656 1.17 30.37 -34.45
CA TRP A 656 -0.20 30.58 -34.94
C TRP A 656 -1.19 30.73 -33.80
N HIS A 657 -2.28 31.43 -34.09
CA HIS A 657 -3.43 31.54 -33.21
C HIS A 657 -4.14 30.18 -33.19
N HIS A 658 -4.40 29.61 -32.01
CA HIS A 658 -4.96 28.26 -31.86
C HIS A 658 -6.35 28.05 -32.49
N ALA A 659 -7.00 29.15 -32.91
CA ALA A 659 -8.30 29.16 -33.58
C ALA A 659 -8.14 28.93 -35.08
N LEU A 660 -6.92 29.00 -35.62
CA LEU A 660 -6.64 28.54 -36.98
C LEU A 660 -6.70 27.01 -37.01
N PRO A 661 -7.55 26.43 -37.89
CA PRO A 661 -7.42 25.03 -38.18
C PRO A 661 -6.07 24.79 -38.85
N HIS A 662 -5.39 23.75 -38.41
CA HIS A 662 -4.03 23.46 -38.80
C HIS A 662 -3.72 21.97 -38.83
N GLY A 663 -2.60 21.60 -39.45
CA GLY A 663 -2.16 20.22 -39.56
C GLY A 663 -0.83 20.12 -40.28
N ALA A 664 -0.26 18.92 -40.34
CA ALA A 664 0.89 18.67 -41.21
C ALA A 664 0.41 18.15 -42.56
N SER A 665 1.10 18.48 -43.65
CA SER A 665 0.84 17.88 -44.95
C SER A 665 1.59 16.55 -45.14
N PRO A 666 1.18 15.72 -46.12
CA PRO A 666 2.01 14.63 -46.61
C PRO A 666 3.35 15.17 -47.14
N ASN A 667 4.45 14.48 -46.83
CA ASN A 667 5.76 14.83 -47.35
C ASN A 667 5.99 14.19 -48.73
N ARG A 668 6.02 15.01 -49.77
CA ARG A 668 6.29 14.61 -51.17
C ARG A 668 7.69 15.03 -51.64
N ALA A 669 8.52 15.55 -50.75
CA ALA A 669 9.88 15.95 -51.05
C ALA A 669 10.88 14.79 -50.87
N LYS A 670 12.18 15.09 -50.86
CA LYS A 670 13.26 14.09 -50.78
C LYS A 670 13.78 13.84 -49.37
N LEU A 671 13.62 14.81 -48.47
CA LEU A 671 14.16 14.78 -47.12
C LEU A 671 13.03 14.79 -46.07
N PRO A 672 13.25 14.19 -44.89
CA PRO A 672 12.31 14.30 -43.79
C PRO A 672 12.19 15.74 -43.28
N ARG A 673 11.01 16.08 -42.78
CA ARG A 673 10.80 17.28 -41.99
C ARG A 673 10.99 16.95 -40.51
N MET A 674 11.80 17.75 -39.84
CA MET A 674 11.94 17.72 -38.38
C MET A 674 11.52 19.05 -37.77
N VAL A 675 10.77 18.99 -36.68
CA VAL A 675 10.39 20.18 -35.90
C VAL A 675 10.47 19.89 -34.41
N GLN A 676 10.64 20.94 -33.63
CA GLN A 676 10.40 20.95 -32.19
C GLN A 676 9.16 21.79 -31.89
N TYR A 677 8.19 21.24 -31.17
CA TYR A 677 7.01 22.00 -30.75
C TYR A 677 7.32 22.86 -29.51
N ILE A 678 6.75 24.05 -29.47
CA ILE A 678 6.94 25.01 -28.39
C ILE A 678 5.74 25.94 -28.30
N ASN A 679 5.28 26.22 -27.08
CA ASN A 679 4.20 27.16 -26.86
C ASN A 679 4.36 27.86 -25.51
N PHE A 680 3.69 28.99 -25.37
CA PHE A 680 3.54 29.71 -24.12
C PHE A 680 2.07 29.99 -23.86
N TYR A 681 1.69 29.95 -22.59
CA TYR A 681 0.34 30.27 -22.14
C TYR A 681 0.42 31.01 -20.80
N PRO A 682 -0.59 31.82 -20.45
CA PRO A 682 -0.53 32.64 -19.26
C PRO A 682 -0.61 31.83 -17.96
N MET A 683 0.08 32.30 -16.91
CA MET A 683 -0.01 31.73 -15.57
C MET A 683 -1.41 31.86 -14.96
N ALA A 684 -2.14 32.94 -15.27
CA ALA A 684 -3.54 33.12 -14.88
C ALA A 684 -4.46 33.15 -16.10
N CYS A 685 -5.55 32.39 -16.03
CA CYS A 685 -6.64 32.36 -17.00
C CYS A 685 -7.32 33.72 -17.14
#